data_AF-A0A9D9CE52-F1
#
_entry.id   AF-A0A9D9CE52-F1
#
_cell.length_a   1.000
_cell.length_b   1.000
_cell.length_c   1.000
_cell.angle_alpha   90.00
_cell.angle_beta   90.00
_cell.angle_gamma   90.00
#
_symmetry.space_group_name_H-M   'P 1'
#
loop_
_entity.id
_entity.type
_entity.pdbx_description
1 polymer ?
#
loop_
_entity_poly.entity_id
_entity_poly.type
_entity_poly.pdbx_seq_one_letter_code
_entity_poly.pdbx_strand_id
1 'polypeptide(L)'
;MALFKCKMCGGSLEITSGATVIECEYCGTKQTLPKLDDDKRANMYDRANHFRRNNEFDKAMGIYEQILNEDNTDAEAYWSIVLCRYGIEYVEDPASHKRIPTVNRAQFTSILADEDYKSALANADTYQRNIYELEAKAIDAIQRGILAISQKEEPFDVFICYKETDNNGRRTLDSVLAQELYFGLKNEGFKVFFSRITLEDKLGSAYEPYIFAALNSAKVMVVLGTKPEHFDAVWVKNEWSRYLALIQQGQKKMLIPAYKDMNPYDLPEEFSHLQAQDMSKLGFMQDLIRGIKKIIKATEPKPAIVKETIVASPVNVGVAPLLKRIFIFIEDEDWEKADEYCEKVLDIDPENAQAYICKLMVEFEEQRKEDLWKQGEELFDSPNYEKAVKYAKASDPATYAFITELVTTIGVQDFDKKYVSLAVQFKRAESEEEFLSLSNKFNELCSDEWAQKSENYSEALRLIEVCKEKAIIAKQEWVESTYSQAISLVNSECTEYAYREAARLLGLVSGYKDSDELAAKYLENAEVASKDTILSVAKAKMRNDVVYSCEDAIRLFSSIPGWRDADEQKQICIEKMANLIERDNAKRERQAEMARVAEKKAKRLNGIIILGVLAVIAFITIWCCVIIPKIEKSSNYNKAMALMEAGLLKDAYEKFIALGDYKDSAEQAESIRNTIIESCKVGSYITLGKYEQDNNLSNGAEPIEWLVLEIKNGKALVVSKYALEQRTYNTTKEHVNWSTCSLRQWLNNDFLNTAFSDKEKALLSTTTVTADRNPSYNTSPGSSTQDKVFLLSITEANKYFTSNTARIGYATPYATKTDLTYRTCAWWLRTPGSQQHYAAYVNVSGAIQNGGYAVISPVTCVRPAMWIDLSKVQ
;
A
#
# COMPACT_ATOMS: atom_id res chain seq x y z
N MET A 1 -18.91 -44.33 9.30
CA MET A 1 -18.77 -42.92 9.70
C MET A 1 -18.68 -42.12 8.42
N ALA A 2 -19.74 -41.40 8.07
CA ALA A 2 -19.77 -40.57 6.88
C ALA A 2 -18.77 -39.42 7.05
N LEU A 3 -17.86 -39.28 6.09
CA LEU A 3 -16.78 -38.30 6.11
C LEU A 3 -17.28 -36.99 5.48
N PHE A 4 -17.94 -36.14 6.28
CA PHE A 4 -18.54 -34.90 5.80
C PHE A 4 -17.48 -33.81 5.61
N LYS A 5 -17.56 -33.03 4.53
CA LYS A 5 -16.59 -31.96 4.27
C LYS A 5 -17.09 -30.59 4.71
N CYS A 6 -16.19 -29.80 5.26
CA CYS A 6 -16.42 -28.40 5.60
C CYS A 6 -16.93 -27.63 4.37
N LYS A 7 -18.06 -26.94 4.51
CA LYS A 7 -18.64 -26.16 3.41
C LYS A 7 -17.76 -24.97 3.04
N MET A 8 -16.95 -24.43 3.96
CA MET A 8 -16.08 -23.27 3.70
C MET A 8 -14.70 -23.64 3.12
N CYS A 9 -13.97 -24.61 3.68
CA CYS A 9 -12.60 -24.95 3.24
C CYS A 9 -12.45 -26.32 2.55
N GLY A 10 -13.48 -27.17 2.59
CA GLY A 10 -13.41 -28.52 2.02
C GLY A 10 -12.64 -29.56 2.85
N GLY A 11 -12.09 -29.19 4.00
CA GLY A 11 -11.46 -30.12 4.95
C GLY A 11 -12.46 -31.09 5.56
N SER A 12 -12.01 -32.30 5.89
CA SER A 12 -12.85 -33.35 6.48
C SER A 12 -13.29 -32.97 7.90
N LEU A 13 -14.54 -33.26 8.26
CA LEU A 13 -15.09 -32.99 9.58
C LEU A 13 -15.42 -34.31 10.29
N GLU A 14 -14.89 -34.48 11.50
CA GLU A 14 -15.20 -35.63 12.35
C GLU A 14 -16.49 -35.36 13.14
N ILE A 15 -17.61 -35.84 12.62
CA ILE A 15 -18.93 -35.58 13.22
C ILE A 15 -19.21 -36.57 14.37
N THR A 16 -19.52 -36.02 15.55
CA THR A 16 -20.09 -36.79 16.66
C THR A 16 -21.60 -36.95 16.46
N SER A 17 -22.14 -38.16 16.67
CA SER A 17 -23.57 -38.45 16.46
C SER A 17 -24.47 -37.50 17.26
N GLY A 18 -25.39 -36.81 16.58
CA GLY A 18 -26.34 -35.85 17.17
C GLY A 18 -25.84 -34.40 17.30
N ALA A 19 -24.61 -34.09 16.89
CA ALA A 19 -24.12 -32.71 16.84
C ALA A 19 -24.67 -31.96 15.63
N THR A 20 -25.14 -30.73 15.83
CA THR A 20 -25.69 -29.86 14.79
C THR A 20 -24.78 -28.69 14.41
N VAL A 21 -23.70 -28.49 15.18
CA VAL A 21 -22.65 -27.50 14.96
C VAL A 21 -21.30 -28.13 15.32
N ILE A 22 -20.26 -27.84 14.53
CA ILE A 22 -18.87 -28.27 14.76
C ILE A 22 -17.88 -27.15 14.40
N GLU A 23 -16.71 -27.12 15.03
CA GLU A 23 -15.62 -26.23 14.64
C GLU A 23 -14.66 -26.96 13.69
N CYS A 24 -14.35 -26.34 12.55
CA CYS A 24 -13.46 -26.96 11.57
C CYS A 24 -11.99 -26.80 11.97
N GLU A 25 -11.29 -27.91 12.23
CA GLU A 25 -9.87 -27.91 12.62
C GLU A 25 -8.93 -27.30 11.55
N TYR A 26 -9.34 -27.30 10.28
CA TYR A 26 -8.53 -26.79 9.18
C TYR A 26 -8.63 -25.27 8.98
N CYS A 27 -9.81 -24.67 9.26
CA CYS A 27 -10.03 -23.23 9.00
C CYS A 27 -10.57 -22.45 10.20
N GLY A 28 -10.74 -23.09 11.36
CA GLY A 28 -11.17 -22.47 12.62
C GLY A 28 -12.58 -21.88 12.60
N THR A 29 -13.41 -22.20 11.59
CA THR A 29 -14.77 -21.67 11.47
C THR A 29 -15.80 -22.62 12.06
N LYS A 30 -16.85 -22.05 12.66
CA LYS A 30 -18.02 -22.82 13.13
C LYS A 30 -18.88 -23.19 11.94
N GLN A 31 -19.11 -24.48 11.76
CA GLN A 31 -19.90 -25.08 10.69
C GLN A 31 -21.20 -25.63 11.27
N THR A 32 -22.31 -25.33 10.60
CA THR A 32 -23.60 -26.00 10.83
C THR A 32 -23.62 -27.33 10.07
N LEU A 33 -24.21 -28.34 10.68
CA LEU A 33 -24.29 -29.70 10.13
C LEU A 33 -25.71 -30.02 9.66
N PRO A 34 -25.88 -30.71 8.52
CA PRO A 34 -27.18 -31.16 8.05
C PRO A 34 -27.67 -32.40 8.81
N LYS A 35 -28.93 -32.80 8.60
CA LYS A 35 -29.47 -34.05 9.16
C LYS A 35 -28.97 -35.25 8.35
N LEU A 36 -27.88 -35.84 8.82
CA LEU A 36 -27.23 -37.00 8.20
C LEU A 36 -27.86 -38.32 8.67
N ASP A 37 -29.07 -38.60 8.19
CA ASP A 37 -29.83 -39.81 8.56
C ASP A 37 -29.48 -41.04 7.68
N ASP A 38 -28.85 -40.83 6.53
CA ASP A 38 -28.47 -41.88 5.55
C ASP A 38 -27.20 -41.47 4.77
N ASP A 39 -26.37 -42.45 4.38
CA ASP A 39 -25.16 -42.28 3.56
C ASP A 39 -25.48 -41.63 2.20
N LYS A 40 -26.70 -41.83 1.69
CA LYS A 40 -27.18 -41.15 0.48
C LYS A 40 -27.22 -39.62 0.65
N ARG A 41 -27.71 -39.11 1.78
CA ARG A 41 -27.79 -37.67 2.06
C ARG A 41 -26.40 -37.05 2.23
N ALA A 42 -25.50 -37.73 2.93
CA ALA A 42 -24.12 -37.29 3.06
C ALA A 42 -23.46 -37.05 1.69
N ASN A 43 -23.64 -38.00 0.75
CA ASN A 43 -23.12 -37.87 -0.61
C ASN A 43 -23.77 -36.72 -1.41
N MET A 44 -25.07 -36.47 -1.23
CA MET A 44 -25.75 -35.35 -1.87
C MET A 44 -25.20 -34.00 -1.39
N TYR A 45 -25.00 -33.84 -0.07
CA TYR A 45 -24.39 -32.63 0.49
C TYR A 45 -22.95 -32.43 0.04
N ASP A 46 -22.13 -33.48 0.01
CA ASP A 46 -20.74 -33.37 -0.46
C ASP A 46 -20.68 -32.92 -1.93
N ARG A 47 -21.59 -33.45 -2.76
CA ARG A 47 -21.71 -33.04 -4.17
C ARG A 47 -22.22 -31.61 -4.31
N ALA A 48 -23.24 -31.21 -3.56
CA ALA A 48 -23.77 -29.85 -3.57
C ALA A 48 -22.74 -28.82 -3.08
N ASN A 49 -22.03 -29.13 -1.99
CA ASN A 49 -20.94 -28.32 -1.46
C ASN A 49 -19.76 -28.22 -2.43
N HIS A 50 -19.45 -29.28 -3.18
CA HIS A 50 -18.45 -29.23 -4.25
C HIS A 50 -18.85 -28.23 -5.34
N PHE A 51 -20.10 -28.29 -5.84
CA PHE A 51 -20.57 -27.31 -6.82
C PHE A 51 -20.56 -25.87 -6.27
N ARG A 52 -20.95 -25.68 -5.00
CA ARG A 52 -20.93 -24.36 -4.36
C ARG A 52 -19.51 -23.78 -4.25
N ARG A 53 -18.51 -24.59 -3.85
CA ARG A 53 -17.10 -24.16 -3.79
C ARG A 53 -16.51 -23.84 -5.16
N ASN A 54 -17.06 -24.41 -6.22
CA ASN A 54 -16.68 -24.11 -7.60
C ASN A 54 -17.53 -22.98 -8.21
N ASN A 55 -18.33 -22.26 -7.40
CA ASN A 55 -19.23 -21.18 -7.81
C ASN A 55 -20.32 -21.62 -8.82
N GLU A 56 -20.64 -22.91 -8.89
CA GLU A 56 -21.73 -23.50 -9.68
C GLU A 56 -23.04 -23.54 -8.85
N PHE A 57 -23.51 -22.36 -8.44
CA PHE A 57 -24.60 -22.21 -7.47
C PHE A 57 -25.93 -22.83 -7.91
N ASP A 58 -26.29 -22.75 -9.19
CA ASP A 58 -27.57 -23.27 -9.68
C ASP A 58 -27.64 -24.80 -9.65
N LYS A 59 -26.52 -25.47 -9.96
CA LYS A 59 -26.40 -26.94 -9.83
C LYS A 59 -26.44 -27.36 -8.36
N ALA A 60 -25.80 -26.60 -7.48
CA ALA A 60 -25.83 -26.86 -6.04
C ALA A 60 -27.26 -26.70 -5.49
N MET A 61 -27.95 -25.62 -5.87
CA MET A 61 -29.33 -25.34 -5.44
C MET A 61 -30.29 -26.46 -5.84
N GLY A 62 -30.21 -26.97 -7.08
CA GLY A 62 -31.03 -28.10 -7.51
C GLY A 62 -30.82 -29.38 -6.70
N ILE A 63 -29.62 -29.61 -6.15
CA ILE A 63 -29.38 -30.75 -5.25
C ILE A 63 -29.96 -30.47 -3.86
N TYR A 64 -29.84 -29.26 -3.33
CA TYR A 64 -30.47 -28.90 -2.05
C TYR A 64 -32.01 -28.96 -2.11
N GLU A 65 -32.60 -28.56 -3.23
CA GLU A 65 -34.04 -28.71 -3.48
C GLU A 65 -34.44 -30.20 -3.52
N GLN A 66 -33.63 -31.07 -4.12
CA GLN A 66 -33.85 -32.52 -4.05
C GLN A 66 -33.79 -33.05 -2.61
N ILE A 67 -32.88 -32.53 -1.78
CA ILE A 67 -32.82 -32.89 -0.36
C ILE A 67 -34.09 -32.43 0.35
N LEU A 68 -34.58 -31.21 0.10
CA LEU A 68 -35.82 -30.70 0.70
C LEU A 68 -37.08 -31.43 0.23
N ASN A 69 -37.07 -31.94 -1.01
CA ASN A 69 -38.15 -32.81 -1.51
C ASN A 69 -38.21 -34.15 -0.77
N GLU A 70 -37.06 -34.65 -0.28
CA GLU A 70 -36.99 -35.85 0.56
C GLU A 70 -37.25 -35.55 2.04
N ASP A 71 -36.85 -34.37 2.54
CA ASP A 71 -37.08 -33.90 3.92
C ASP A 71 -37.12 -32.37 4.01
N ASN A 72 -38.33 -31.85 4.17
CA ASN A 72 -38.60 -30.42 4.27
C ASN A 72 -38.29 -29.83 5.66
N THR A 73 -37.66 -30.59 6.56
CA THR A 73 -37.27 -30.13 7.90
C THR A 73 -35.77 -29.92 8.05
N ASP A 74 -34.98 -30.04 6.98
CA ASP A 74 -33.54 -29.81 7.02
C ASP A 74 -33.21 -28.31 6.92
N ALA A 75 -32.82 -27.72 8.05
CA ALA A 75 -32.46 -26.31 8.14
C ALA A 75 -31.20 -25.96 7.33
N GLU A 76 -30.25 -26.89 7.19
CA GLU A 76 -29.01 -26.66 6.45
C GLU A 76 -29.25 -26.64 4.95
N ALA A 77 -30.20 -27.44 4.44
CA ALA A 77 -30.60 -27.36 3.04
C ALA A 77 -31.20 -25.99 2.70
N TYR A 78 -32.13 -25.49 3.50
CA TYR A 78 -32.69 -24.15 3.33
C TYR A 78 -31.62 -23.06 3.38
N TRP A 79 -30.73 -23.08 4.40
CA TRP A 79 -29.64 -22.12 4.49
C TRP A 79 -28.70 -22.19 3.29
N SER A 80 -28.38 -23.39 2.82
CA SER A 80 -27.50 -23.59 1.67
C SER A 80 -28.13 -23.08 0.36
N ILE A 81 -29.45 -23.18 0.20
CA ILE A 81 -30.18 -22.56 -0.91
C ILE A 81 -30.05 -21.04 -0.86
N VAL A 82 -30.21 -20.42 0.32
CA VAL A 82 -30.00 -18.97 0.50
C VAL A 82 -28.58 -18.59 0.08
N LEU A 83 -27.56 -19.30 0.56
CA LEU A 83 -26.17 -19.04 0.18
C LEU A 83 -25.96 -19.15 -1.35
N CYS A 84 -26.58 -20.12 -2.01
CA CYS A 84 -26.54 -20.25 -3.48
C CYS A 84 -27.27 -19.10 -4.19
N ARG A 85 -28.45 -18.69 -3.70
CA ARG A 85 -29.29 -17.63 -4.26
C ARG A 85 -28.59 -16.28 -4.24
N TYR A 86 -27.87 -15.98 -3.16
CA TYR A 86 -27.07 -14.77 -3.00
C TYR A 86 -25.62 -14.91 -3.49
N GLY A 87 -25.24 -16.09 -4.02
CA GLY A 87 -23.92 -16.34 -4.59
C GLY A 87 -22.79 -16.15 -3.57
N ILE A 88 -22.97 -16.66 -2.36
CA ILE A 88 -22.05 -16.46 -1.25
C ILE A 88 -20.83 -17.38 -1.38
N GLU A 89 -19.67 -16.74 -1.52
CA GLU A 89 -18.36 -17.38 -1.52
C GLU A 89 -17.61 -17.02 -0.23
N TYR A 90 -16.89 -17.97 0.36
CA TYR A 90 -16.14 -17.73 1.59
C TYR A 90 -14.63 -17.65 1.27
N VAL A 91 -14.12 -16.42 1.22
CA VAL A 91 -12.72 -16.12 0.88
C VAL A 91 -11.90 -15.99 2.15
N GLU A 92 -10.64 -16.41 2.12
CA GLU A 92 -9.73 -16.27 3.25
C GLU A 92 -9.20 -14.85 3.36
N ASP A 93 -9.35 -14.24 4.52
CA ASP A 93 -8.80 -12.92 4.82
C ASP A 93 -7.28 -13.02 5.09
N PRO A 94 -6.41 -12.30 4.35
CA PRO A 94 -4.96 -12.39 4.52
C PRO A 94 -4.43 -11.95 5.89
N ALA A 95 -5.19 -11.11 6.61
CA ALA A 95 -4.79 -10.59 7.91
C ALA A 95 -5.22 -11.52 9.07
N SER A 96 -6.45 -12.04 9.03
CA SER A 96 -7.01 -12.86 10.11
C SER A 96 -7.01 -14.37 9.84
N HIS A 97 -6.70 -14.81 8.62
CA HIS A 97 -6.85 -16.18 8.13
C HIS A 97 -8.27 -16.78 8.27
N LYS A 98 -9.26 -15.95 8.63
CA LYS A 98 -10.65 -16.36 8.75
C LYS A 98 -11.34 -16.32 7.39
N ARG A 99 -12.32 -17.19 7.22
CA ARG A 99 -13.15 -17.23 6.02
C ARG A 99 -14.30 -16.21 6.15
N ILE A 100 -14.29 -15.20 5.29
CA ILE A 100 -15.29 -14.12 5.27
C ILE A 100 -16.24 -14.29 4.07
N PRO A 101 -17.54 -13.99 4.22
CA PRO A 101 -18.49 -14.10 3.12
C PRO A 101 -18.30 -12.95 2.12
N THR A 102 -18.37 -13.28 0.83
CA THR A 102 -18.40 -12.34 -0.30
C THR A 102 -19.68 -12.59 -1.10
N VAL A 103 -20.37 -11.52 -1.50
CA VAL A 103 -21.62 -11.60 -2.27
C VAL A 103 -21.31 -11.46 -3.76
N ASN A 104 -21.57 -12.51 -4.54
CA ASN A 104 -21.37 -12.51 -6.00
C ASN A 104 -22.69 -12.45 -6.82
N ARG A 105 -23.84 -12.52 -6.14
CA ARG A 105 -25.18 -12.37 -6.74
C ARG A 105 -26.02 -11.40 -5.92
N ALA A 106 -25.62 -10.12 -5.91
CA ALA A 106 -26.37 -9.10 -5.18
C ALA A 106 -27.81 -8.94 -5.69
N GLN A 107 -28.72 -8.65 -4.77
CA GLN A 107 -30.16 -8.45 -5.01
C GLN A 107 -30.65 -7.20 -4.25
N PHE A 108 -31.83 -6.68 -4.58
CA PHE A 108 -32.45 -5.60 -3.80
C PHE A 108 -33.11 -6.10 -2.51
N THR A 109 -33.61 -7.34 -2.52
CA THR A 109 -34.25 -7.96 -1.35
C THR A 109 -33.19 -8.36 -0.33
N SER A 110 -33.30 -7.84 0.89
CA SER A 110 -32.43 -8.24 2.00
C SER A 110 -32.48 -9.75 2.22
N ILE A 111 -31.33 -10.38 2.46
CA ILE A 111 -31.23 -11.79 2.85
C ILE A 111 -32.08 -12.12 4.09
N LEU A 112 -32.31 -11.15 4.98
CA LEU A 112 -33.15 -11.33 6.17
C LEU A 112 -34.64 -11.44 5.84
N ALA A 113 -35.05 -10.98 4.66
CA ALA A 113 -36.44 -11.05 4.20
C ALA A 113 -36.73 -12.31 3.37
N ASP A 114 -35.69 -13.09 3.02
CA ASP A 114 -35.80 -14.28 2.19
C ASP A 114 -36.63 -15.40 2.89
N GLU A 115 -37.50 -16.06 2.13
CA GLU A 115 -38.41 -17.09 2.67
C GLU A 115 -37.67 -18.39 3.03
N ASP A 116 -36.62 -18.75 2.29
CA ASP A 116 -35.78 -19.91 2.60
C ASP A 116 -34.94 -19.62 3.86
N TYR A 117 -34.51 -18.37 4.08
CA TYR A 117 -33.87 -17.97 5.33
C TYR A 117 -34.79 -18.13 6.53
N LYS A 118 -36.05 -17.66 6.42
CA LYS A 118 -37.07 -17.85 7.48
C LYS A 118 -37.31 -19.34 7.73
N SER A 119 -37.36 -20.14 6.68
CA SER A 119 -37.54 -21.59 6.75
C SER A 119 -36.34 -22.29 7.41
N ALA A 120 -35.11 -21.83 7.16
CA ALA A 120 -33.92 -22.29 7.85
C ALA A 120 -34.01 -22.02 9.36
N LEU A 121 -34.38 -20.81 9.78
CA LEU A 121 -34.52 -20.47 11.20
C LEU A 121 -35.65 -21.23 11.91
N ALA A 122 -36.74 -21.53 11.19
CA ALA A 122 -37.88 -22.27 11.72
C ALA A 122 -37.52 -23.73 12.01
N ASN A 123 -36.69 -24.35 11.14
CA ASN A 123 -36.27 -25.74 11.27
C ASN A 123 -34.97 -25.93 12.08
N ALA A 124 -34.23 -24.84 12.35
CA ALA A 124 -32.97 -24.86 13.08
C ALA A 124 -33.15 -25.05 14.59
N ASP A 125 -32.20 -25.73 15.23
CA ASP A 125 -32.06 -25.69 16.68
C ASP A 125 -31.47 -24.36 17.18
N THR A 126 -31.36 -24.20 18.50
CA THR A 126 -30.86 -22.96 19.12
C THR A 126 -29.43 -22.59 18.69
N TYR A 127 -28.56 -23.58 18.46
CA TYR A 127 -27.17 -23.36 18.10
C TYR A 127 -27.01 -23.01 16.61
N GLN A 128 -27.69 -23.73 15.73
CA GLN A 128 -27.74 -23.46 14.30
C GLN A 128 -28.37 -22.10 14.01
N ARG A 129 -29.48 -21.78 14.68
CA ARG A 129 -30.19 -20.50 14.52
C ARG A 129 -29.27 -19.31 14.80
N ASN A 130 -28.49 -19.36 15.87
CA ASN A 130 -27.55 -18.28 16.21
C ASN A 130 -26.48 -18.09 15.10
N ILE A 131 -25.96 -19.18 14.54
CA ILE A 131 -24.99 -19.11 13.45
C ILE A 131 -25.62 -18.52 12.18
N TYR A 132 -26.81 -18.99 11.79
CA TYR A 132 -27.52 -18.45 10.62
C TYR A 132 -27.84 -16.97 10.78
N GLU A 133 -28.28 -16.52 11.95
CA GLU A 133 -28.54 -15.10 12.21
C GLU A 133 -27.27 -14.25 12.14
N LEU A 134 -26.14 -14.73 12.67
CA LEU A 134 -24.86 -14.03 12.62
C LEU A 134 -24.34 -13.92 11.19
N GLU A 135 -24.36 -15.03 10.43
CA GLU A 135 -23.94 -15.03 9.03
C GLU A 135 -24.87 -14.18 8.16
N ALA A 136 -26.19 -14.29 8.33
CA ALA A 136 -27.15 -13.50 7.57
C ALA A 136 -27.01 -11.99 7.86
N LYS A 137 -26.77 -11.58 9.11
CA LYS A 137 -26.48 -10.18 9.45
C LYS A 137 -25.19 -9.68 8.79
N ALA A 138 -24.15 -10.50 8.74
CA ALA A 138 -22.90 -10.15 8.07
C ALA A 138 -23.11 -9.98 6.56
N ILE A 139 -23.82 -10.90 5.92
CA ILE A 139 -24.14 -10.85 4.49
C ILE A 139 -25.05 -9.64 4.18
N ASP A 140 -26.05 -9.37 5.01
CA ASP A 140 -26.95 -8.22 4.85
C ASP A 140 -26.21 -6.88 4.94
N ALA A 141 -25.22 -6.77 5.83
CA ALA A 141 -24.37 -5.57 5.92
C ALA A 141 -23.55 -5.36 4.64
N ILE A 142 -22.98 -6.43 4.07
CA ILE A 142 -22.27 -6.39 2.79
C ILE A 142 -23.23 -5.98 1.66
N GLN A 143 -24.42 -6.59 1.61
CA GLN A 143 -25.45 -6.26 0.61
C GLN A 143 -25.87 -4.79 0.68
N ARG A 144 -26.07 -4.23 1.87
CA ARG A 144 -26.36 -2.81 2.06
C ARG A 144 -25.22 -1.92 1.56
N GLY A 145 -23.97 -2.31 1.78
CA GLY A 145 -22.80 -1.62 1.23
C GLY A 145 -22.78 -1.62 -0.30
N ILE A 146 -23.05 -2.77 -0.93
CA ILE A 146 -23.15 -2.92 -2.38
C ILE A 146 -24.24 -1.99 -2.95
N LEU A 147 -25.44 -1.99 -2.35
CA LEU A 147 -26.55 -1.14 -2.78
C LEU A 147 -26.24 0.35 -2.63
N ALA A 148 -25.60 0.77 -1.53
CA ALA A 148 -25.24 2.16 -1.30
C ALA A 148 -24.21 2.70 -2.30
N ILE A 149 -23.27 1.86 -2.75
CA ILE A 149 -22.32 2.23 -3.81
C ILE A 149 -23.04 2.24 -5.16
N SER A 150 -23.83 1.21 -5.47
CA SER A 150 -24.57 1.11 -6.72
C SER A 150 -25.53 2.29 -6.95
N GLN A 151 -26.14 2.86 -5.91
CA GLN A 151 -27.03 4.03 -6.03
C GLN A 151 -26.30 5.33 -6.36
N LYS A 152 -25.00 5.42 -6.07
CA LYS A 152 -24.17 6.60 -6.40
C LYS A 152 -23.62 6.53 -7.82
N GLU A 153 -23.60 5.34 -8.41
CA GLU A 153 -23.13 5.14 -9.78
C GLU A 153 -24.16 5.66 -10.78
N GLU A 154 -23.70 6.50 -11.69
CA GLU A 154 -24.50 6.98 -12.82
C GLU A 154 -24.91 5.81 -13.75
N PRO A 155 -26.17 5.76 -14.22
CA PRO A 155 -26.71 4.66 -15.03
C PRO A 155 -25.93 4.34 -16.31
N PHE A 156 -25.63 3.07 -16.54
CA PHE A 156 -25.09 2.56 -17.80
C PHE A 156 -26.19 2.34 -18.85
N ASP A 157 -25.83 2.52 -20.11
CA ASP A 157 -26.69 2.26 -21.28
C ASP A 157 -26.53 0.82 -21.80
N VAL A 158 -25.28 0.36 -21.88
CA VAL A 158 -24.91 -0.93 -22.50
C VAL A 158 -23.99 -1.71 -21.56
N PHE A 159 -24.26 -3.01 -21.41
CA PHE A 159 -23.40 -3.95 -20.69
C PHE A 159 -22.73 -4.90 -21.69
N ILE A 160 -21.40 -5.03 -21.66
CA ILE A 160 -20.68 -5.99 -22.49
C ILE A 160 -20.26 -7.19 -21.63
N CYS A 161 -20.83 -8.36 -21.91
CA CYS A 161 -20.59 -9.63 -21.22
C CYS A 161 -19.74 -10.54 -22.11
N TYR A 162 -18.60 -11.00 -21.61
CA TYR A 162 -17.60 -11.76 -22.38
C TYR A 162 -16.58 -12.46 -21.46
N LYS A 163 -15.85 -13.45 -21.99
CA LYS A 163 -14.78 -14.12 -21.24
C LYS A 163 -13.47 -13.33 -21.36
N GLU A 164 -12.91 -12.79 -20.27
CA GLU A 164 -11.65 -12.00 -20.33
C GLU A 164 -10.40 -12.87 -20.58
N THR A 165 -10.21 -13.93 -19.80
CA THR A 165 -9.02 -14.79 -19.82
C THR A 165 -9.32 -16.24 -20.19
N ASP A 166 -8.37 -16.90 -20.84
CA ASP A 166 -8.37 -18.35 -21.07
C ASP A 166 -7.85 -19.12 -19.84
N ASN A 167 -7.78 -20.46 -19.94
CA ASN A 167 -7.31 -21.34 -18.87
C ASN A 167 -5.84 -21.12 -18.47
N ASN A 168 -5.07 -20.37 -19.27
CA ASN A 168 -3.66 -20.04 -19.00
C ASN A 168 -3.50 -18.58 -18.54
N GLY A 169 -4.61 -17.88 -18.23
CA GLY A 169 -4.60 -16.48 -17.83
C GLY A 169 -4.32 -15.48 -18.96
N ARG A 170 -4.30 -15.92 -20.22
CA ARG A 170 -4.08 -15.05 -21.38
C ARG A 170 -5.40 -14.46 -21.86
N ARG A 171 -5.32 -13.29 -22.50
CA ARG A 171 -6.49 -12.62 -23.08
C ARG A 171 -7.14 -13.49 -24.17
N THR A 172 -8.46 -13.65 -24.11
CA THR A 172 -9.23 -14.33 -25.15
C THR A 172 -9.45 -13.46 -26.39
N LEU A 173 -9.86 -14.08 -27.51
CA LEU A 173 -10.33 -13.35 -28.68
C LEU A 173 -11.60 -12.54 -28.38
N ASP A 174 -12.47 -13.06 -27.51
CA ASP A 174 -13.68 -12.37 -27.03
C ASP A 174 -13.34 -11.04 -26.40
N SER A 175 -12.32 -10.98 -25.54
CA SER A 175 -11.88 -9.74 -24.90
C SER A 175 -11.42 -8.70 -25.92
N VAL A 176 -10.79 -9.11 -27.02
CA VAL A 176 -10.37 -8.19 -28.10
C VAL A 176 -11.60 -7.62 -28.81
N LEU A 177 -12.54 -8.48 -29.19
CA LEU A 177 -13.79 -8.08 -29.85
C LEU A 177 -14.66 -7.19 -28.94
N ALA A 178 -14.72 -7.50 -27.65
CA ALA A 178 -15.40 -6.70 -26.63
C ALA A 178 -14.80 -5.28 -26.52
N GLN A 179 -13.47 -5.17 -26.62
CA GLN A 179 -12.79 -3.88 -26.60
C GLN A 179 -13.10 -3.05 -27.86
N GLU A 180 -13.12 -3.68 -29.03
CA GLU A 180 -13.53 -3.00 -30.28
C GLU A 180 -14.97 -2.48 -30.18
N LEU A 181 -15.88 -3.29 -29.61
CA LEU A 181 -17.27 -2.90 -29.39
C LEU A 181 -17.39 -1.74 -28.41
N TYR A 182 -16.63 -1.80 -27.31
CA TYR A 182 -16.60 -0.74 -26.30
C TYR A 182 -16.24 0.62 -26.89
N PHE A 183 -15.14 0.71 -27.65
CA PHE A 183 -14.74 1.97 -28.27
C PHE A 183 -15.74 2.45 -29.32
N GLY A 184 -16.30 1.53 -30.12
CA GLY A 184 -17.33 1.87 -31.09
C GLY A 184 -18.58 2.48 -30.44
N LEU A 185 -19.04 1.93 -29.32
CA LEU A 185 -20.18 2.45 -28.56
C LEU A 185 -19.84 3.76 -27.82
N LYS A 186 -18.63 3.89 -27.27
CA LYS A 186 -18.17 5.11 -26.60
C LYS A 186 -18.06 6.29 -27.54
N ASN A 187 -17.58 6.08 -28.76
CA ASN A 187 -17.50 7.13 -29.79
C ASN A 187 -18.89 7.66 -30.20
N GLU A 188 -19.94 6.86 -30.02
CA GLU A 188 -21.33 7.25 -30.23
C GLU A 188 -21.98 7.92 -29.01
N GLY A 189 -21.22 8.10 -27.91
CA GLY A 189 -21.64 8.79 -26.69
C GLY A 189 -22.32 7.92 -25.63
N PHE A 190 -22.31 6.59 -25.76
CA PHE A 190 -22.96 5.70 -24.77
C PHE A 190 -22.13 5.51 -23.50
N LYS A 191 -22.81 5.39 -22.36
CA LYS A 191 -22.17 4.92 -21.13
C LYS A 191 -22.15 3.39 -21.08
N VAL A 192 -21.01 2.82 -21.42
CA VAL A 192 -20.83 1.37 -21.56
C VAL A 192 -20.12 0.79 -20.33
N PHE A 193 -20.68 -0.28 -19.77
CA PHE A 193 -19.99 -1.13 -18.80
C PHE A 193 -19.14 -2.15 -19.54
N PHE A 194 -17.84 -2.09 -19.31
CA PHE A 194 -16.86 -3.02 -19.86
C PHE A 194 -15.90 -3.37 -18.74
N SER A 195 -16.02 -4.59 -18.20
CA SER A 195 -15.39 -5.03 -16.96
C SER A 195 -13.90 -4.68 -16.88
N ARG A 196 -13.14 -4.87 -17.97
CA ARG A 196 -11.71 -4.52 -18.04
C ARG A 196 -11.38 -3.05 -17.78
N ILE A 197 -12.21 -2.12 -18.23
CA ILE A 197 -11.97 -0.67 -18.08
C ILE A 197 -12.72 -0.13 -16.86
N THR A 198 -13.98 -0.53 -16.69
CA THR A 198 -14.82 -0.03 -15.60
C THR A 198 -14.32 -0.49 -14.21
N LEU A 199 -13.66 -1.65 -14.14
CA LEU A 199 -13.16 -2.22 -12.89
C LEU A 199 -11.62 -2.10 -12.72
N GLU A 200 -10.91 -1.44 -13.63
CA GLU A 200 -9.44 -1.36 -13.64
C GLU A 200 -8.86 -0.80 -12.33
N ASP A 201 -9.48 0.26 -11.81
CA ASP A 201 -9.07 0.95 -10.57
C ASP A 201 -9.78 0.40 -9.31
N LYS A 202 -10.43 -0.77 -9.41
CA LYS A 202 -11.22 -1.34 -8.31
C LYS A 202 -10.52 -2.57 -7.74
N LEU A 203 -10.60 -2.73 -6.41
CA LEU A 203 -10.15 -3.95 -5.73
C LEU A 203 -11.13 -5.10 -6.05
N GLY A 204 -10.64 -6.33 -6.17
CA GLY A 204 -11.46 -7.49 -6.57
C GLY A 204 -12.69 -7.76 -5.71
N SER A 205 -12.61 -7.47 -4.40
CA SER A 205 -13.75 -7.55 -3.48
C SER A 205 -14.82 -6.47 -3.69
N ALA A 206 -14.50 -5.42 -4.44
CA ALA A 206 -15.38 -4.29 -4.72
C ALA A 206 -15.94 -4.31 -6.16
N TYR A 207 -15.85 -5.42 -6.90
CA TYR A 207 -16.39 -5.52 -8.26
C TYR A 207 -17.92 -5.60 -8.31
N GLU A 208 -18.53 -6.40 -7.43
CA GLU A 208 -19.97 -6.66 -7.45
C GLU A 208 -20.84 -5.38 -7.37
N PRO A 209 -20.55 -4.33 -6.56
CA PRO A 209 -21.32 -3.09 -6.59
C PRO A 209 -21.47 -2.46 -7.98
N TYR A 210 -20.41 -2.47 -8.78
CA TYR A 210 -20.40 -1.88 -10.12
C TYR A 210 -21.06 -2.79 -11.15
N ILE A 211 -20.83 -4.11 -11.05
CA ILE A 211 -21.50 -5.11 -11.89
C ILE A 211 -23.02 -5.05 -11.64
N PHE A 212 -23.44 -5.01 -10.36
CA PHE A 212 -24.83 -4.89 -9.98
C PHE A 212 -25.45 -3.59 -10.48
N ALA A 213 -24.77 -2.44 -10.34
CA ALA A 213 -25.23 -1.17 -10.89
C ALA A 213 -25.46 -1.27 -12.40
N ALA A 214 -24.49 -1.82 -13.13
CA ALA A 214 -24.54 -1.94 -14.58
C ALA A 214 -25.61 -2.92 -15.08
N LEU A 215 -25.77 -4.09 -14.45
CA LEU A 215 -26.83 -5.05 -14.80
C LEU A 215 -28.23 -4.42 -14.65
N ASN A 216 -28.43 -3.66 -13.58
CA ASN A 216 -29.72 -3.03 -13.29
C ASN A 216 -29.99 -1.78 -14.13
N SER A 217 -28.98 -0.97 -14.47
CA SER A 217 -29.18 0.23 -15.27
C SER A 217 -29.18 -0.01 -16.78
N ALA A 218 -28.33 -0.91 -17.28
CA ALA A 218 -28.13 -1.12 -18.72
C ALA A 218 -29.41 -1.55 -19.42
N LYS A 219 -29.74 -0.86 -20.52
CA LYS A 219 -30.90 -1.17 -21.37
C LYS A 219 -30.62 -2.30 -22.35
N VAL A 220 -29.36 -2.44 -22.77
CA VAL A 220 -28.91 -3.49 -23.66
C VAL A 220 -27.73 -4.23 -23.06
N MET A 221 -27.77 -5.56 -23.06
CA MET A 221 -26.61 -6.43 -22.82
C MET A 221 -26.19 -7.08 -24.13
N VAL A 222 -24.90 -7.00 -24.45
CA VAL A 222 -24.30 -7.77 -25.54
C VAL A 222 -23.47 -8.88 -24.92
N VAL A 223 -23.86 -10.14 -25.18
CA VAL A 223 -23.11 -11.32 -24.74
C VAL A 223 -22.35 -11.84 -25.94
N LEU A 224 -21.01 -11.75 -25.92
CA LEU A 224 -20.19 -12.14 -27.05
C LEU A 224 -19.26 -13.31 -26.74
N GLY A 225 -19.08 -14.19 -27.72
CA GLY A 225 -18.21 -15.35 -27.57
C GLY A 225 -17.79 -15.98 -28.90
N THR A 226 -16.58 -16.52 -28.91
CA THR A 226 -15.98 -17.24 -30.05
C THR A 226 -15.97 -18.76 -29.88
N LYS A 227 -16.44 -19.24 -28.71
CA LYS A 227 -16.52 -20.66 -28.37
C LYS A 227 -17.71 -20.94 -27.47
N PRO A 228 -18.35 -22.13 -27.56
CA PRO A 228 -19.47 -22.49 -26.67
C PRO A 228 -19.10 -22.42 -25.19
N GLU A 229 -17.90 -22.88 -24.81
CA GLU A 229 -17.46 -22.94 -23.41
C GLU A 229 -17.31 -21.55 -22.78
N HIS A 230 -17.15 -20.50 -23.58
CA HIS A 230 -17.03 -19.13 -23.08
C HIS A 230 -18.37 -18.59 -22.59
N PHE A 231 -19.49 -18.98 -23.21
CA PHE A 231 -20.84 -18.60 -22.77
C PHE A 231 -21.23 -19.29 -21.46
N ASP A 232 -20.74 -20.53 -21.25
CA ASP A 232 -20.95 -21.31 -20.04
C ASP A 232 -19.89 -21.07 -18.94
N ALA A 233 -18.92 -20.19 -19.19
CA ALA A 233 -17.94 -19.82 -18.18
C ALA A 233 -18.65 -19.22 -16.96
N VAL A 234 -18.26 -19.65 -15.75
CA VAL A 234 -18.95 -19.35 -14.48
C VAL A 234 -19.37 -17.88 -14.35
N TRP A 235 -18.44 -16.96 -14.61
CA TRP A 235 -18.70 -15.52 -14.52
C TRP A 235 -19.62 -14.99 -15.63
N VAL A 236 -19.38 -15.40 -16.88
CA VAL A 236 -20.19 -14.98 -18.05
C VAL A 236 -21.64 -15.45 -17.88
N LYS A 237 -21.81 -16.71 -17.50
CA LYS A 237 -23.10 -17.31 -17.17
C LYS A 237 -23.83 -16.61 -16.05
N ASN A 238 -23.10 -16.24 -14.99
CA ASN A 238 -23.68 -15.49 -13.88
C ASN A 238 -24.24 -14.12 -14.32
N GLU A 239 -23.55 -13.41 -15.21
CA GLU A 239 -23.99 -12.10 -15.69
C GLU A 239 -25.22 -12.19 -16.59
N TRP A 240 -25.17 -13.01 -17.65
CA TRP A 240 -26.25 -13.06 -18.61
C TRP A 240 -27.52 -13.70 -18.06
N SER A 241 -27.41 -14.69 -17.16
CA SER A 241 -28.59 -15.33 -16.54
C SER A 241 -29.34 -14.36 -15.62
N ARG A 242 -28.62 -13.54 -14.84
CA ARG A 242 -29.20 -12.47 -14.03
C ARG A 242 -29.91 -11.44 -14.89
N TYR A 243 -29.30 -11.04 -16.01
CA TYR A 243 -29.90 -10.08 -16.93
C TYR A 243 -31.15 -10.65 -17.61
N LEU A 244 -31.14 -11.93 -17.98
CA LEU A 244 -32.30 -12.63 -18.54
C LEU A 244 -33.44 -12.72 -17.53
N ALA A 245 -33.14 -12.98 -16.25
CA ALA A 245 -34.14 -12.99 -15.18
C ALA A 245 -34.83 -11.61 -15.03
N LEU A 246 -34.10 -10.50 -15.16
CA LEU A 246 -34.69 -9.15 -15.16
C LEU A 246 -35.64 -8.93 -16.35
N ILE A 247 -35.31 -9.47 -17.53
CA ILE A 247 -36.18 -9.43 -18.71
C ILE A 247 -37.47 -10.24 -18.46
N GLN A 248 -37.34 -11.45 -17.89
CA GLN A 248 -38.48 -12.31 -17.55
C GLN A 248 -39.39 -11.70 -16.48
N GLN A 249 -38.83 -10.88 -15.57
CA GLN A 249 -39.57 -10.09 -14.59
C GLN A 249 -40.27 -8.85 -15.20
N GLY A 250 -40.22 -8.66 -16.52
CA GLY A 250 -40.95 -7.62 -17.24
C GLY A 250 -40.21 -6.29 -17.40
N GLN A 251 -38.90 -6.23 -17.09
CA GLN A 251 -38.11 -5.01 -17.34
C GLN A 251 -37.87 -4.80 -18.83
N LYS A 252 -37.93 -3.53 -19.28
CA LYS A 252 -37.67 -3.13 -20.68
C LYS A 252 -36.17 -3.18 -21.00
N LYS A 253 -35.62 -4.38 -21.11
CA LYS A 253 -34.20 -4.68 -21.38
C LYS A 253 -34.08 -5.59 -22.59
N MET A 254 -32.93 -5.57 -23.25
CA MET A 254 -32.65 -6.41 -24.42
C MET A 254 -31.30 -7.13 -24.28
N LEU A 255 -31.29 -8.44 -24.49
CA LEU A 255 -30.08 -9.24 -24.56
C LEU A 255 -29.80 -9.62 -26.02
N ILE A 256 -28.58 -9.36 -26.48
CA ILE A 256 -28.12 -9.65 -27.85
C ILE A 256 -26.97 -10.67 -27.76
N PRO A 257 -27.21 -11.96 -28.09
CA PRO A 257 -26.13 -12.92 -28.25
C PRO A 257 -25.36 -12.62 -29.53
N ALA A 258 -24.05 -12.48 -29.47
CA ALA A 258 -23.17 -12.25 -30.61
C ALA A 258 -22.11 -13.36 -30.65
N TYR A 259 -22.05 -14.11 -31.75
CA TYR A 259 -21.13 -15.24 -31.87
C TYR A 259 -20.25 -15.13 -33.10
N LYS A 260 -19.05 -15.68 -33.01
CA LYS A 260 -18.09 -15.71 -34.12
C LYS A 260 -17.52 -17.11 -34.28
N ASP A 261 -17.42 -17.58 -35.52
CA ASP A 261 -16.76 -18.84 -35.87
C ASP A 261 -17.32 -20.09 -35.15
N MET A 262 -18.62 -20.06 -34.79
CA MET A 262 -19.35 -21.16 -34.15
C MET A 262 -20.77 -21.30 -34.70
N ASN A 263 -21.43 -22.42 -34.44
CA ASN A 263 -22.81 -22.65 -34.89
C ASN A 263 -23.80 -21.99 -33.91
N PRO A 264 -24.85 -21.29 -34.38
CA PRO A 264 -25.95 -20.81 -33.53
C PRO A 264 -26.55 -21.86 -32.58
N TYR A 265 -26.58 -23.13 -33.00
CA TYR A 265 -27.12 -24.22 -32.18
C TYR A 265 -26.21 -24.63 -31.01
N ASP A 266 -24.95 -24.19 -31.01
CA ASP A 266 -24.00 -24.41 -29.91
C ASP A 266 -24.12 -23.35 -28.81
N LEU A 267 -24.98 -22.35 -29.00
CA LEU A 267 -25.30 -21.35 -27.97
C LEU A 267 -26.14 -21.99 -26.84
N PRO A 268 -26.08 -21.43 -25.62
CA PRO A 268 -26.94 -21.86 -24.52
C PRO A 268 -28.42 -21.95 -24.93
N GLU A 269 -29.12 -23.00 -24.49
CA GLU A 269 -30.53 -23.26 -24.83
C GLU A 269 -31.43 -22.08 -24.44
N GLU A 270 -31.06 -21.37 -23.37
CA GLU A 270 -31.72 -20.16 -22.88
C GLU A 270 -31.69 -19.00 -23.90
N PHE A 271 -30.81 -19.04 -24.90
CA PHE A 271 -30.75 -18.05 -25.99
C PHE A 271 -31.58 -18.45 -27.22
N SER A 272 -32.18 -19.64 -27.25
CA SER A 272 -32.95 -20.14 -28.39
C SER A 272 -34.10 -19.21 -28.83
N HIS A 273 -34.67 -18.46 -27.87
CA HIS A 273 -35.74 -17.49 -28.13
C HIS A 273 -35.23 -16.07 -28.47
N LEU A 274 -33.92 -15.85 -28.52
CA LEU A 274 -33.28 -14.56 -28.79
C LEU A 274 -32.72 -14.50 -30.22
N GLN A 275 -32.67 -13.30 -30.78
CA GLN A 275 -32.06 -13.09 -32.10
C GLN A 275 -30.54 -13.01 -31.97
N ALA A 276 -29.86 -14.15 -32.07
CA ALA A 276 -28.41 -14.23 -32.11
C ALA A 276 -27.83 -13.60 -33.39
N GLN A 277 -26.71 -12.90 -33.25
CA GLN A 277 -26.05 -12.18 -34.33
C GLN A 277 -24.69 -12.79 -34.66
N ASP A 278 -24.43 -12.97 -35.95
CA ASP A 278 -23.18 -13.51 -36.48
C ASP A 278 -22.15 -12.39 -36.69
N MET A 279 -21.05 -12.45 -35.93
CA MET A 279 -19.96 -11.48 -35.97
C MET A 279 -19.03 -11.66 -37.16
N SER A 280 -19.10 -12.78 -37.89
CA SER A 280 -18.26 -13.03 -39.07
C SER A 280 -18.74 -12.26 -40.31
N LYS A 281 -19.89 -11.58 -40.22
CA LYS A 281 -20.44 -10.73 -41.30
C LYS A 281 -19.68 -9.41 -41.43
N LEU A 282 -19.37 -9.03 -42.68
CA LEU A 282 -18.73 -7.75 -42.99
C LEU A 282 -19.63 -6.58 -42.58
N GLY A 283 -19.11 -5.63 -41.81
CA GLY A 283 -19.88 -4.48 -41.30
C GLY A 283 -20.67 -4.76 -40.02
N PHE A 284 -20.60 -5.97 -39.46
CA PHE A 284 -21.33 -6.38 -38.25
C PHE A 284 -21.24 -5.35 -37.11
N MET A 285 -20.04 -4.86 -36.79
CA MET A 285 -19.83 -3.91 -35.69
C MET A 285 -20.61 -2.61 -35.90
N GLN A 286 -20.64 -2.10 -37.13
CA GLN A 286 -21.38 -0.88 -37.47
C GLN A 286 -22.89 -1.10 -37.39
N ASP A 287 -23.37 -2.25 -37.86
CA ASP A 287 -24.79 -2.63 -37.79
C ASP A 287 -25.25 -2.85 -36.36
N LEU A 288 -24.44 -3.50 -35.53
CA LEU A 288 -24.71 -3.72 -34.10
C LEU A 288 -24.81 -2.38 -33.35
N ILE A 289 -23.81 -1.50 -33.52
CA ILE A 289 -23.80 -0.17 -32.88
C ILE A 289 -25.02 0.65 -33.34
N ARG A 290 -25.36 0.62 -34.63
CA ARG A 290 -26.55 1.29 -35.16
C ARG A 290 -27.85 0.71 -34.61
N GLY A 291 -27.92 -0.62 -34.47
CA GLY A 291 -29.04 -1.32 -33.86
C GLY A 291 -29.26 -0.90 -32.41
N ILE A 292 -28.20 -0.90 -31.61
CA ILE A 292 -28.20 -0.44 -30.21
C ILE A 292 -28.65 1.02 -30.12
N LYS A 293 -28.13 1.90 -30.99
CA LYS A 293 -28.52 3.31 -31.05
C LYS A 293 -30.00 3.50 -31.34
N LYS A 294 -30.59 2.67 -32.22
CA LYS A 294 -32.03 2.72 -32.52
C LYS A 294 -32.86 2.29 -31.31
N ILE A 295 -32.44 1.24 -30.61
CA ILE A 295 -33.12 0.71 -29.42
C ILE A 295 -33.14 1.76 -28.30
N ILE A 296 -32.01 2.45 -28.07
CA ILE A 296 -31.90 3.45 -27.00
C ILE A 296 -32.56 4.78 -27.38
N LYS A 297 -32.47 5.25 -28.65
CA LYS A 297 -33.11 6.51 -29.09
C LYS A 297 -34.61 6.41 -29.33
N ALA A 298 -35.17 5.23 -29.59
CA ALA A 298 -36.62 5.05 -29.70
C ALA A 298 -37.39 5.33 -28.39
N THR A 299 -36.67 5.56 -27.29
CA THR A 299 -37.21 5.85 -25.96
C THR A 299 -37.23 7.34 -25.54
N GLU A 300 -36.85 8.31 -26.40
CA GLU A 300 -36.88 9.76 -26.07
C GLU A 300 -37.78 10.61 -27.01
N PRO A 301 -38.52 11.63 -26.49
CA PRO A 301 -39.34 12.53 -27.31
C PRO A 301 -38.53 13.70 -27.91
N LYS A 302 -38.75 14.02 -29.20
CA LYS A 302 -38.01 15.05 -29.96
C LYS A 302 -38.68 16.44 -29.94
N PRO A 303 -37.92 17.56 -29.87
CA PRO A 303 -38.37 18.89 -30.27
C PRO A 303 -37.86 19.28 -31.69
N ALA A 304 -38.57 20.23 -32.32
CA ALA A 304 -38.44 20.65 -33.72
C ALA A 304 -37.55 21.91 -33.92
N ILE A 305 -36.94 22.04 -35.11
CA ILE A 305 -36.01 23.10 -35.53
C ILE A 305 -36.75 24.12 -36.42
N VAL A 306 -36.50 25.42 -36.22
CA VAL A 306 -36.88 26.52 -37.14
C VAL A 306 -35.60 27.16 -37.72
N LYS A 307 -35.59 27.41 -39.03
CA LYS A 307 -34.55 28.13 -39.78
C LYS A 307 -35.02 29.54 -40.11
N GLU A 308 -34.13 30.53 -40.06
CA GLU A 308 -34.33 31.84 -40.70
C GLU A 308 -33.14 32.23 -41.61
N THR A 309 -33.46 33.03 -42.63
CA THR A 309 -32.64 33.36 -43.80
C THR A 309 -32.53 34.89 -43.90
N ILE A 310 -31.36 35.46 -44.23
CA ILE A 310 -31.14 36.92 -44.34
C ILE A 310 -30.86 37.32 -45.80
N VAL A 311 -31.45 38.44 -46.25
CA VAL A 311 -31.18 39.13 -47.52
C VAL A 311 -30.59 40.52 -47.23
N ALA A 312 -29.59 40.95 -48.02
CA ALA A 312 -28.81 42.19 -47.82
C ALA A 312 -29.00 43.22 -48.94
N SER A 313 -28.87 44.53 -48.62
CA SER A 313 -28.24 45.66 -49.39
C SER A 313 -28.73 47.04 -48.86
N PRO A 314 -28.08 48.21 -49.14
CA PRO A 314 -26.65 48.55 -49.20
C PRO A 314 -26.25 49.84 -48.41
N VAL A 315 -24.94 49.93 -48.14
CA VAL A 315 -24.02 51.00 -47.67
C VAL A 315 -24.55 52.41 -47.30
N ASN A 316 -24.38 52.75 -46.02
CA ASN A 316 -24.09 54.10 -45.52
C ASN A 316 -22.82 53.99 -44.65
N VAL A 317 -21.84 54.90 -44.76
CA VAL A 317 -20.57 54.84 -43.99
C VAL A 317 -20.84 55.22 -42.54
N GLY A 318 -21.43 54.30 -41.80
CA GLY A 318 -21.57 54.36 -40.34
C GLY A 318 -20.56 53.45 -39.67
N VAL A 319 -20.38 53.64 -38.37
CA VAL A 319 -19.57 52.76 -37.51
C VAL A 319 -20.05 51.29 -37.58
N ALA A 320 -21.34 51.05 -37.82
CA ALA A 320 -21.92 49.69 -37.86
C ALA A 320 -21.39 48.78 -39.01
N PRO A 321 -21.28 49.20 -40.28
CA PRO A 321 -20.60 48.42 -41.32
C PRO A 321 -19.13 48.11 -41.03
N LEU A 322 -18.40 49.03 -40.40
CA LEU A 322 -17.00 48.82 -40.03
C LEU A 322 -16.89 47.78 -38.91
N LEU A 323 -17.70 47.90 -37.86
CA LEU A 323 -17.82 46.88 -36.80
C LEU A 323 -18.17 45.50 -37.36
N LYS A 324 -19.12 45.42 -38.30
CA LYS A 324 -19.46 44.16 -38.95
C LYS A 324 -18.29 43.56 -39.73
N ARG A 325 -17.44 44.40 -40.34
CA ARG A 325 -16.26 43.97 -41.08
C ARG A 325 -15.14 43.50 -40.14
N ILE A 326 -14.98 44.14 -38.99
CA ILE A 326 -14.06 43.69 -37.93
C ILE A 326 -14.41 42.27 -37.48
N PHE A 327 -15.68 41.97 -37.18
CA PHE A 327 -16.10 40.61 -36.79
C PHE A 327 -15.82 39.57 -37.87
N ILE A 328 -16.00 39.91 -39.16
CA ILE A 328 -15.65 39.01 -40.28
C ILE A 328 -14.14 38.73 -40.29
N PHE A 329 -13.30 39.75 -40.12
CA PHE A 329 -11.85 39.54 -40.08
C PHE A 329 -11.40 38.70 -38.88
N ILE A 330 -12.06 38.88 -37.72
CA ILE A 330 -11.80 38.04 -36.55
C ILE A 330 -12.24 36.58 -36.80
N GLU A 331 -13.39 36.35 -37.43
CA GLU A 331 -13.85 35.01 -37.84
C GLU A 331 -12.89 34.34 -38.85
N ASP A 332 -12.29 35.13 -39.75
CA ASP A 332 -11.31 34.70 -40.74
C ASP A 332 -9.86 34.59 -40.20
N GLU A 333 -9.64 34.81 -38.89
CA GLU A 333 -8.32 34.85 -38.22
C GLU A 333 -7.35 35.91 -38.80
N ASP A 334 -7.87 36.95 -39.46
CA ASP A 334 -7.11 38.06 -40.03
C ASP A 334 -6.95 39.20 -39.02
N TRP A 335 -6.19 38.92 -37.95
CA TRP A 335 -5.99 39.79 -36.78
C TRP A 335 -5.45 41.18 -37.11
N GLU A 336 -4.52 41.25 -38.07
CA GLU A 336 -3.87 42.49 -38.48
C GLU A 336 -4.88 43.45 -39.15
N LYS A 337 -5.73 42.92 -40.05
CA LYS A 337 -6.81 43.73 -40.64
C LYS A 337 -7.93 44.03 -39.67
N ALA A 338 -8.22 43.11 -38.74
CA ALA A 338 -9.19 43.36 -37.68
C ALA A 338 -8.76 44.55 -36.81
N ASP A 339 -7.49 44.63 -36.39
CA ASP A 339 -6.94 45.77 -35.63
C ASP A 339 -6.99 47.07 -36.45
N GLU A 340 -6.57 47.03 -37.72
CA GLU A 340 -6.59 48.21 -38.61
C GLU A 340 -8.02 48.78 -38.74
N TYR A 341 -9.03 47.91 -38.83
CA TYR A 341 -10.42 48.35 -38.89
C TYR A 341 -10.96 48.80 -37.53
N CYS A 342 -10.47 48.24 -36.41
CA CYS A 342 -10.76 48.76 -35.08
C CYS A 342 -10.27 50.21 -34.94
N GLU A 343 -9.05 50.51 -35.37
CA GLU A 343 -8.52 51.88 -35.38
C GLU A 343 -9.37 52.82 -36.25
N LYS A 344 -9.83 52.38 -37.43
CA LYS A 344 -10.74 53.17 -38.27
C LYS A 344 -12.09 53.47 -37.61
N VAL A 345 -12.59 52.57 -36.76
CA VAL A 345 -13.79 52.83 -35.96
C VAL A 345 -13.47 53.86 -34.87
N LEU A 346 -12.35 53.71 -34.19
CA LEU A 346 -11.90 54.62 -33.13
C LEU A 346 -11.52 56.02 -33.64
N ASP A 347 -11.08 56.16 -34.89
CA ASP A 347 -10.87 57.46 -35.55
C ASP A 347 -12.19 58.24 -35.76
N ILE A 348 -13.30 57.52 -35.93
CA ILE A 348 -14.64 58.09 -36.13
C ILE A 348 -15.34 58.33 -34.78
N ASP A 349 -15.21 57.37 -33.86
CA ASP A 349 -15.80 57.37 -32.52
C ASP A 349 -14.76 56.86 -31.50
N PRO A 350 -13.92 57.75 -30.93
CA PRO A 350 -12.84 57.36 -30.02
C PRO A 350 -13.30 56.70 -28.72
N GLU A 351 -14.58 56.86 -28.38
CA GLU A 351 -15.22 56.32 -27.17
C GLU A 351 -16.08 55.07 -27.49
N ASN A 352 -15.86 54.43 -28.65
CA ASN A 352 -16.64 53.25 -29.03
C ASN A 352 -16.26 52.01 -28.20
N ALA A 353 -17.09 51.65 -27.23
CA ALA A 353 -16.85 50.51 -26.34
C ALA A 353 -16.71 49.17 -27.07
N GLN A 354 -17.51 48.96 -28.13
CA GLN A 354 -17.51 47.71 -28.88
C GLN A 354 -16.24 47.53 -29.71
N ALA A 355 -15.66 48.62 -30.23
CA ALA A 355 -14.36 48.58 -30.89
C ALA A 355 -13.24 48.15 -29.93
N TYR A 356 -13.24 48.62 -28.67
CA TYR A 356 -12.27 48.18 -27.67
C TYR A 356 -12.46 46.70 -27.25
N ILE A 357 -13.69 46.16 -27.28
CA ILE A 357 -13.91 44.71 -27.13
C ILE A 357 -13.32 43.94 -28.32
N CYS A 358 -13.49 44.42 -29.55
CA CYS A 358 -12.84 43.80 -30.71
C CYS A 358 -11.32 43.89 -30.62
N LYS A 359 -10.75 44.98 -30.09
CA LYS A 359 -9.31 45.09 -29.81
C LYS A 359 -8.84 44.03 -28.82
N LEU A 360 -9.62 43.74 -27.77
CA LEU A 360 -9.33 42.64 -26.84
C LEU A 360 -9.37 41.28 -27.53
N MET A 361 -10.38 41.05 -28.40
CA MET A 361 -10.47 39.81 -29.18
C MET A 361 -9.25 39.62 -30.10
N VAL A 362 -8.76 40.70 -30.69
CA VAL A 362 -7.53 40.67 -31.50
C VAL A 362 -6.28 40.46 -30.65
N GLU A 363 -6.17 41.13 -29.50
CA GLU A 363 -5.04 41.02 -28.58
C GLU A 363 -4.86 39.60 -28.04
N PHE A 364 -5.96 38.91 -27.74
CA PHE A 364 -5.97 37.54 -27.23
C PHE A 364 -6.27 36.48 -28.30
N GLU A 365 -6.36 36.86 -29.57
CA GLU A 365 -6.65 35.98 -30.72
C GLU A 365 -7.91 35.11 -30.55
N GLU A 366 -8.98 35.70 -29.99
CA GLU A 366 -10.26 35.01 -29.76
C GLU A 366 -11.29 35.33 -30.84
N GLN A 367 -11.86 34.29 -31.46
CA GLN A 367 -12.83 34.41 -32.55
C GLN A 367 -14.23 34.89 -32.10
N ARG A 368 -14.59 34.62 -30.84
CA ARG A 368 -15.88 35.00 -30.27
C ARG A 368 -15.66 35.82 -29.01
N LYS A 369 -16.43 36.90 -28.85
CA LYS A 369 -16.34 37.73 -27.64
C LYS A 369 -16.66 36.92 -26.38
N GLU A 370 -17.56 35.94 -26.48
CA GLU A 370 -17.91 35.02 -25.40
C GLU A 370 -16.77 34.09 -25.03
N ASP A 371 -15.69 34.00 -25.80
CA ASP A 371 -14.52 33.19 -25.47
C ASP A 371 -13.44 33.97 -24.68
N LEU A 372 -13.59 35.28 -24.55
CA LEU A 372 -12.65 36.13 -23.78
C LEU A 372 -12.50 35.71 -22.30
N TRP A 373 -13.46 34.97 -21.73
CA TRP A 373 -13.35 34.49 -20.35
C TRP A 373 -12.21 33.48 -20.17
N LYS A 374 -11.76 32.81 -21.25
CA LYS A 374 -10.70 31.80 -21.21
C LYS A 374 -9.37 32.37 -20.70
N GLN A 375 -9.15 33.67 -20.95
CA GLN A 375 -7.94 34.39 -20.55
C GLN A 375 -7.86 34.61 -19.04
N GLY A 376 -8.97 34.44 -18.31
CA GLY A 376 -9.00 34.57 -16.85
C GLY A 376 -8.66 35.98 -16.39
N GLU A 377 -7.82 36.10 -15.36
CA GLU A 377 -7.42 37.40 -14.78
C GLU A 377 -6.52 38.23 -15.71
N GLU A 378 -5.79 37.61 -16.65
CA GLU A 378 -4.91 38.31 -17.58
C GLU A 378 -5.67 39.30 -18.49
N LEU A 379 -6.97 39.07 -18.68
CA LEU A 379 -7.86 39.98 -19.39
C LEU A 379 -7.91 41.37 -18.73
N PHE A 380 -7.84 41.43 -17.40
CA PHE A 380 -8.01 42.66 -16.62
C PHE A 380 -6.78 43.58 -16.68
N ASP A 381 -5.63 43.05 -17.05
CA ASP A 381 -4.37 43.80 -17.19
C ASP A 381 -4.30 44.56 -18.53
N SER A 382 -5.17 44.25 -19.49
CA SER A 382 -5.16 44.89 -20.80
C SER A 382 -5.66 46.36 -20.73
N PRO A 383 -4.92 47.32 -21.29
CA PRO A 383 -5.40 48.70 -21.45
C PRO A 383 -6.67 48.81 -22.30
N ASN A 384 -6.93 47.83 -23.17
CA ASN A 384 -8.15 47.79 -23.99
C ASN A 384 -9.36 47.40 -23.13
N TYR A 385 -9.18 46.55 -22.10
CA TYR A 385 -10.22 46.20 -21.13
C TYR A 385 -10.65 47.42 -20.32
N GLU A 386 -9.69 48.18 -19.77
CA GLU A 386 -10.00 49.41 -19.02
C GLU A 386 -10.81 50.41 -19.85
N LYS A 387 -10.43 50.59 -21.13
CA LYS A 387 -11.14 51.49 -22.06
C LYS A 387 -12.52 50.95 -22.42
N ALA A 388 -12.65 49.65 -22.69
CA ALA A 388 -13.94 49.02 -22.95
C ALA A 388 -14.91 49.22 -21.77
N VAL A 389 -14.46 48.98 -20.53
CA VAL A 389 -15.26 49.19 -19.31
C VAL A 389 -15.66 50.66 -19.16
N LYS A 390 -14.69 51.57 -19.28
CA LYS A 390 -14.89 53.02 -19.09
C LYS A 390 -15.95 53.57 -20.03
N TYR A 391 -15.84 53.27 -21.32
CA TYR A 391 -16.74 53.82 -22.32
C TYR A 391 -18.08 53.09 -22.35
N ALA A 392 -18.10 51.77 -22.14
CA ALA A 392 -19.36 51.02 -22.04
C ALA A 392 -20.26 51.55 -20.91
N LYS A 393 -19.67 51.82 -19.74
CA LYS A 393 -20.38 52.38 -18.58
C LYS A 393 -20.99 53.77 -18.86
N ALA A 394 -20.39 54.55 -19.75
CA ALA A 394 -20.80 55.92 -20.04
C ALA A 394 -21.89 56.02 -21.11
N SER A 395 -21.84 55.17 -22.14
CA SER A 395 -22.64 55.36 -23.36
C SER A 395 -23.21 54.08 -24.00
N ASP A 396 -22.83 52.88 -23.56
CA ASP A 396 -23.28 51.61 -24.14
C ASP A 396 -23.67 50.55 -23.09
N PRO A 397 -24.94 50.58 -22.62
CA PRO A 397 -25.44 49.65 -21.60
C PRO A 397 -25.37 48.17 -22.00
N ALA A 398 -25.47 47.85 -23.30
CA ALA A 398 -25.45 46.47 -23.77
C ALA A 398 -24.04 45.88 -23.66
N THR A 399 -23.02 46.64 -24.08
CA THR A 399 -21.63 46.24 -23.92
C THR A 399 -21.23 46.20 -22.44
N TYR A 400 -21.74 47.12 -21.61
CA TYR A 400 -21.45 47.12 -20.17
C TYR A 400 -22.04 45.89 -19.45
N ALA A 401 -23.26 45.49 -19.83
CA ALA A 401 -23.89 44.27 -19.32
C ALA A 401 -23.05 43.03 -19.70
N PHE A 402 -22.59 42.94 -20.95
CA PHE A 402 -21.71 41.87 -21.42
C PHE A 402 -20.41 41.80 -20.62
N ILE A 403 -19.71 42.92 -20.42
CA ILE A 403 -18.47 42.96 -19.63
C ILE A 403 -18.72 42.51 -18.18
N THR A 404 -19.84 42.92 -17.59
CA THR A 404 -20.20 42.53 -16.21
C THR A 404 -20.48 41.02 -16.10
N GLU A 405 -21.13 40.44 -17.11
CA GLU A 405 -21.36 39.00 -17.22
C GLU A 405 -20.05 38.23 -17.45
N LEU A 406 -19.14 38.78 -18.25
CA LEU A 406 -17.80 38.23 -18.49
C LEU A 406 -16.97 38.17 -17.21
N VAL A 407 -16.89 39.27 -16.45
CA VAL A 407 -16.19 39.33 -15.15
C VAL A 407 -16.82 38.34 -14.17
N THR A 408 -18.15 38.25 -14.13
CA THR A 408 -18.86 37.28 -13.30
C THR A 408 -18.49 35.84 -13.69
N THR A 409 -18.40 35.54 -14.98
CA THR A 409 -18.06 34.20 -15.49
C THR A 409 -16.63 33.81 -15.11
N ILE A 410 -15.68 34.74 -15.26
CA ILE A 410 -14.27 34.54 -14.87
C ILE A 410 -14.17 34.25 -13.36
N GLY A 411 -14.83 35.07 -12.53
CA GLY A 411 -14.82 34.89 -11.07
C GLY A 411 -15.44 33.57 -10.61
N VAL A 412 -16.59 33.17 -11.19
CA VAL A 412 -17.24 31.89 -10.89
C VAL A 412 -16.35 30.70 -11.30
N GLN A 413 -15.68 30.77 -12.44
CA GLN A 413 -14.77 29.70 -12.85
C GLN A 413 -13.53 29.56 -11.98
N ASP A 414 -12.94 30.68 -11.54
CA ASP A 414 -11.81 30.63 -10.61
C ASP A 414 -12.22 30.02 -9.27
N PHE A 415 -13.39 30.41 -8.75
CA PHE A 415 -14.00 29.76 -7.59
C PHE A 415 -14.18 28.25 -7.81
N ASP A 416 -14.75 27.83 -8.94
CA ASP A 416 -15.00 26.42 -9.23
C ASP A 416 -13.70 25.61 -9.36
N LYS A 417 -12.66 26.17 -9.98
CA LYS A 417 -11.32 25.55 -10.05
C LYS A 417 -10.73 25.34 -8.66
N LYS A 418 -10.79 26.36 -7.80
CA LYS A 418 -10.32 26.28 -6.40
C LYS A 418 -11.15 25.27 -5.60
N TYR A 419 -12.47 25.27 -5.76
CA TYR A 419 -13.39 24.31 -5.14
C TYR A 419 -13.03 22.86 -5.51
N VAL A 420 -12.85 22.56 -6.80
CA VAL A 420 -12.49 21.21 -7.26
C VAL A 420 -11.17 20.75 -6.66
N SER A 421 -10.17 21.62 -6.59
CA SER A 421 -8.88 21.33 -5.95
C SER A 421 -9.02 20.98 -4.46
N LEU A 422 -9.81 21.77 -3.72
CA LEU A 422 -10.08 21.51 -2.30
C LEU A 422 -10.92 20.25 -2.09
N ALA A 423 -11.91 19.98 -2.95
CA ALA A 423 -12.74 18.77 -2.90
C ALA A 423 -11.92 17.50 -3.14
N VAL A 424 -10.89 17.54 -3.99
CA VAL A 424 -9.95 16.43 -4.18
C VAL A 424 -9.09 16.22 -2.93
N GLN A 425 -8.62 17.30 -2.29
CA GLN A 425 -7.86 17.21 -1.03
C GLN A 425 -8.74 16.62 0.09
N PHE A 426 -10.00 17.05 0.18
CA PHE A 426 -10.98 16.51 1.13
C PHE A 426 -11.18 15.00 1.01
N LYS A 427 -11.22 14.46 -0.22
CA LYS A 427 -11.34 13.01 -0.45
C LYS A 427 -10.12 12.20 0.02
N ARG A 428 -8.97 12.85 0.23
CA ARG A 428 -7.70 12.21 0.62
C ARG A 428 -7.31 12.46 2.08
N ALA A 429 -8.02 13.34 2.77
CA ALA A 429 -7.74 13.69 4.15
C ALA A 429 -8.15 12.54 5.09
N GLU A 430 -7.30 12.25 6.07
CA GLU A 430 -7.51 11.17 7.05
C GLU A 430 -7.33 11.66 8.50
N SER A 431 -6.71 12.82 8.72
CA SER A 431 -6.38 13.33 10.06
C SER A 431 -7.22 14.53 10.50
N GLU A 432 -7.34 14.73 11.82
CA GLU A 432 -8.01 15.89 12.42
C GLU A 432 -7.46 17.22 11.87
N GLU A 433 -6.13 17.34 11.80
CA GLU A 433 -5.45 18.57 11.37
C GLU A 433 -5.73 18.91 9.89
N GLU A 434 -5.75 17.89 9.03
CA GLU A 434 -6.08 18.06 7.60
C GLU A 434 -7.53 18.52 7.41
N PHE A 435 -8.48 17.90 8.11
CA PHE A 435 -9.89 18.28 8.03
C PHE A 435 -10.13 19.70 8.56
N LEU A 436 -9.49 20.10 9.67
CA LEU A 436 -9.58 21.47 10.18
C LEU A 436 -8.95 22.50 9.22
N SER A 437 -7.80 22.17 8.62
CA SER A 437 -7.17 23.00 7.60
C SER A 437 -8.07 23.18 6.38
N LEU A 438 -8.70 22.10 5.90
CA LEU A 438 -9.64 22.14 4.78
C LEU A 438 -10.90 22.94 5.10
N SER A 439 -11.46 22.78 6.31
CA SER A 439 -12.58 23.59 6.78
C SER A 439 -12.27 25.09 6.67
N ASN A 440 -11.09 25.51 7.08
CA ASN A 440 -10.67 26.91 7.00
C ASN A 440 -10.50 27.37 5.55
N LYS A 441 -9.90 26.56 4.68
CA LYS A 441 -9.74 26.86 3.25
C LYS A 441 -11.08 26.97 2.52
N PHE A 442 -12.03 26.09 2.81
CA PHE A 442 -13.39 26.19 2.24
C PHE A 442 -14.11 27.45 2.75
N ASN A 443 -13.91 27.82 4.02
CA ASN A 443 -14.49 29.04 4.59
C ASN A 443 -13.91 30.31 3.95
N GLU A 444 -12.60 30.34 3.71
CA GLU A 444 -11.92 31.41 2.97
C GLU A 444 -12.46 31.49 1.53
N LEU A 445 -12.56 30.35 0.85
CA LEU A 445 -13.12 30.28 -0.51
C LEU A 445 -14.57 30.79 -0.58
N CYS A 446 -15.41 30.44 0.41
CA CYS A 446 -16.80 30.89 0.48
C CYS A 446 -16.97 32.38 0.83
N SER A 447 -15.88 33.05 1.23
CA SER A 447 -15.87 34.49 1.50
C SER A 447 -15.62 35.34 0.24
N ASP A 448 -15.35 34.69 -0.90
CA ASP A 448 -15.18 35.35 -2.20
C ASP A 448 -16.49 36.00 -2.69
N GLU A 449 -16.40 37.18 -3.31
CA GLU A 449 -17.54 37.94 -3.82
C GLU A 449 -18.32 37.16 -4.90
N TRP A 450 -17.63 36.30 -5.66
CA TRP A 450 -18.22 35.51 -6.73
C TRP A 450 -18.82 34.19 -6.24
N ALA A 451 -18.53 33.79 -5.00
CA ALA A 451 -18.90 32.48 -4.46
C ALA A 451 -20.40 32.19 -4.59
N GLN A 452 -21.27 33.14 -4.20
CA GLN A 452 -22.73 32.96 -4.21
C GLN A 452 -23.34 32.72 -5.61
N LYS A 453 -22.61 33.05 -6.68
CA LYS A 453 -23.06 32.87 -8.06
C LYS A 453 -22.69 31.49 -8.64
N SER A 454 -21.83 30.73 -7.97
CA SER A 454 -21.48 29.36 -8.37
C SER A 454 -22.54 28.36 -7.89
N GLU A 455 -22.84 27.34 -8.71
CA GLU A 455 -23.66 26.19 -8.30
C GLU A 455 -23.01 25.37 -7.18
N ASN A 456 -21.68 25.40 -7.06
CA ASN A 456 -20.91 24.66 -6.05
C ASN A 456 -20.88 25.34 -4.67
N TYR A 457 -21.40 26.57 -4.53
CA TYR A 457 -21.36 27.33 -3.28
C TYR A 457 -22.04 26.62 -2.11
N SER A 458 -23.23 26.08 -2.37
CA SER A 458 -24.03 25.37 -1.34
C SER A 458 -23.31 24.12 -0.82
N GLU A 459 -22.64 23.39 -1.72
CA GLU A 459 -21.87 22.21 -1.34
C GLU A 459 -20.55 22.60 -0.66
N ALA A 460 -19.88 23.68 -1.07
CA ALA A 460 -18.71 24.20 -0.39
C ALA A 460 -19.01 24.58 1.08
N LEU A 461 -20.14 25.25 1.35
CA LEU A 461 -20.60 25.54 2.70
C LEU A 461 -20.88 24.27 3.52
N ARG A 462 -21.52 23.28 2.88
CA ARG A 462 -21.77 21.98 3.53
C ARG A 462 -20.46 21.27 3.89
N LEU A 463 -19.47 21.32 2.99
CA LEU A 463 -18.17 20.67 3.22
C LEU A 463 -17.41 21.28 4.40
N ILE A 464 -17.61 22.55 4.74
CA ILE A 464 -17.04 23.17 5.95
C ILE A 464 -17.50 22.42 7.20
N GLU A 465 -18.82 22.20 7.34
CA GLU A 465 -19.36 21.49 8.50
C GLU A 465 -18.99 20.00 8.49
N VAL A 466 -19.04 19.36 7.33
CA VAL A 466 -18.61 17.96 7.18
C VAL A 466 -17.13 17.78 7.54
N CYS A 467 -16.27 18.74 7.20
CA CYS A 467 -14.86 18.72 7.62
C CYS A 467 -14.74 18.77 9.15
N LYS A 468 -15.49 19.64 9.83
CA LYS A 468 -15.48 19.72 11.30
C LYS A 468 -15.97 18.43 11.94
N GLU A 469 -17.05 17.84 11.42
CA GLU A 469 -17.57 16.55 11.90
C GLU A 469 -16.55 15.43 11.71
N LYS A 470 -15.95 15.33 10.51
CA LYS A 470 -14.90 14.35 10.22
C LYS A 470 -13.64 14.54 11.06
N ALA A 471 -13.27 15.78 11.38
CA ALA A 471 -12.16 16.06 12.29
C ALA A 471 -12.42 15.47 13.70
N ILE A 472 -13.64 15.60 14.21
CA ILE A 472 -14.04 15.03 15.50
C ILE A 472 -13.98 13.50 15.46
N ILE A 473 -14.51 12.88 14.40
CA ILE A 473 -14.48 11.42 14.22
C ILE A 473 -13.04 10.91 14.12
N ALA A 474 -12.21 11.51 13.28
CA ALA A 474 -10.80 11.14 13.11
C ALA A 474 -10.02 11.24 14.42
N LYS A 475 -10.30 12.28 15.23
CA LYS A 475 -9.74 12.41 16.58
C LYS A 475 -10.16 11.26 17.49
N GLN A 476 -11.45 10.91 17.51
CA GLN A 476 -11.97 9.82 18.34
C GLN A 476 -11.35 8.46 17.94
N GLU A 477 -11.29 8.18 16.63
CA GLU A 477 -10.67 6.96 16.10
C GLU A 477 -9.17 6.90 16.43
N TRP A 478 -8.45 8.02 16.30
CA TRP A 478 -7.04 8.10 16.69
C TRP A 478 -6.83 7.85 18.19
N VAL A 479 -7.68 8.43 19.04
CA VAL A 479 -7.65 8.21 20.50
C VAL A 479 -7.87 6.73 20.83
N GLU A 480 -8.90 6.09 20.24
CA GLU A 480 -9.21 4.69 20.49
C GLU A 480 -8.13 3.73 19.95
N SER A 481 -7.58 4.03 18.77
CA SER A 481 -6.49 3.26 18.16
C SER A 481 -5.22 3.35 19.01
N THR A 482 -4.82 4.55 19.43
CA THR A 482 -3.64 4.78 20.28
C THR A 482 -3.77 4.07 21.62
N TYR A 483 -4.96 4.15 22.24
CA TYR A 483 -5.27 3.41 23.46
C TYR A 483 -5.14 1.89 23.23
N SER A 484 -5.73 1.35 22.17
CA SER A 484 -5.70 -0.09 21.88
C SER A 484 -4.29 -0.59 21.57
N GLN A 485 -3.48 0.21 20.88
CA GLN A 485 -2.06 -0.08 20.64
C GLN A 485 -1.28 -0.18 21.94
N ALA A 486 -1.51 0.74 22.88
CA ALA A 486 -0.85 0.70 24.19
C ALA A 486 -1.20 -0.58 24.97
N ILE A 487 -2.47 -1.01 24.95
CA ILE A 487 -2.90 -2.26 25.59
C ILE A 487 -2.30 -3.48 24.89
N SER A 488 -2.32 -3.50 23.55
CA SER A 488 -1.77 -4.60 22.76
C SER A 488 -0.27 -4.79 23.00
N LEU A 489 0.49 -3.70 23.11
CA LEU A 489 1.93 -3.72 23.29
C LEU A 489 2.34 -4.44 24.59
N VAL A 490 1.61 -4.19 25.68
CA VAL A 490 1.83 -4.86 26.97
C VAL A 490 1.38 -6.32 26.92
N ASN A 491 0.26 -6.60 26.25
CA ASN A 491 -0.24 -7.98 26.10
C ASN A 491 0.68 -8.87 25.27
N SER A 492 1.42 -8.31 24.31
CA SER A 492 2.38 -9.07 23.51
C SER A 492 3.67 -9.38 24.25
N GLU A 493 4.25 -8.40 24.96
CA GLU A 493 5.54 -8.54 25.62
C GLU A 493 5.55 -7.80 26.95
N CYS A 494 5.71 -8.53 28.06
CA CYS A 494 5.77 -7.95 29.40
C CYS A 494 7.19 -7.47 29.75
N THR A 495 7.75 -6.55 28.94
CA THR A 495 9.10 -5.99 29.13
C THR A 495 9.06 -4.57 29.68
N GLU A 496 10.15 -4.10 30.29
CA GLU A 496 10.28 -2.70 30.73
C GLU A 496 9.95 -1.71 29.60
N TYR A 497 10.45 -1.99 28.39
CA TYR A 497 10.21 -1.15 27.22
C TYR A 497 8.73 -1.09 26.84
N ALA A 498 8.07 -2.25 26.75
CA ALA A 498 6.65 -2.31 26.39
C ALA A 498 5.78 -1.53 27.39
N TYR A 499 6.06 -1.64 28.68
CA TYR A 499 5.36 -0.87 29.72
C TYR A 499 5.60 0.63 29.62
N ARG A 500 6.85 1.08 29.41
CA ARG A 500 7.16 2.51 29.27
C ARG A 500 6.54 3.11 28.01
N GLU A 501 6.59 2.39 26.89
CA GLU A 501 6.02 2.85 25.64
C GLU A 501 4.48 2.87 25.68
N ALA A 502 3.86 1.87 26.31
CA ALA A 502 2.42 1.88 26.55
C ALA A 502 2.00 3.05 27.44
N ALA A 503 2.74 3.34 28.52
CA ALA A 503 2.48 4.52 29.35
C ALA A 503 2.61 5.84 28.58
N ARG A 504 3.60 5.95 27.69
CA ARG A 504 3.78 7.11 26.81
C ARG A 504 2.60 7.29 25.86
N LEU A 505 2.16 6.22 25.20
CA LEU A 505 1.01 6.23 24.30
C LEU A 505 -0.27 6.61 25.03
N LEU A 506 -0.50 6.05 26.22
CA LEU A 506 -1.64 6.42 27.07
C LEU A 506 -1.60 7.90 27.50
N GLY A 507 -0.41 8.44 27.76
CA GLY A 507 -0.23 9.87 28.06
C GLY A 507 -0.60 10.80 26.90
N LEU A 508 -0.50 10.35 25.64
CA LEU A 508 -0.98 11.11 24.47
C LEU A 508 -2.51 11.20 24.42
N VAL A 509 -3.21 10.30 25.12
CA VAL A 509 -4.67 10.20 25.19
C VAL A 509 -5.17 10.38 26.63
N SER A 510 -4.55 11.30 27.37
CA SER A 510 -4.93 11.61 28.76
C SER A 510 -6.41 12.01 28.85
N GLY A 511 -7.10 11.54 29.91
CA GLY A 511 -8.54 11.72 30.12
C GLY A 511 -9.46 10.79 29.31
N TYR A 512 -8.92 9.84 28.53
CA TYR A 512 -9.70 8.84 27.80
C TYR A 512 -9.73 7.49 28.52
N LYS A 513 -10.93 7.02 28.92
CA LYS A 513 -11.12 5.81 29.74
C LYS A 513 -10.26 5.87 31.01
N ASP A 514 -9.55 4.80 31.33
CA ASP A 514 -8.61 4.64 32.43
C ASP A 514 -7.15 4.87 31.99
N SER A 515 -6.91 5.64 30.91
CA SER A 515 -5.57 5.84 30.34
C SER A 515 -4.55 6.39 31.35
N ASP A 516 -4.95 7.38 32.16
CA ASP A 516 -4.05 7.99 33.15
C ASP A 516 -3.68 7.01 34.27
N GLU A 517 -4.65 6.21 34.73
CA GLU A 517 -4.48 5.21 35.78
C GLU A 517 -3.62 4.03 35.28
N LEU A 518 -3.89 3.56 34.05
CA LEU A 518 -3.11 2.53 33.38
C LEU A 518 -1.68 3.00 33.07
N ALA A 519 -1.49 4.25 32.66
CA ALA A 519 -0.16 4.81 32.41
C ALA A 519 0.68 4.79 33.71
N ALA A 520 0.10 5.22 34.83
CA ALA A 520 0.77 5.16 36.13
C ALA A 520 1.11 3.71 36.53
N LYS A 521 0.15 2.79 36.36
CA LYS A 521 0.33 1.35 36.62
C LYS A 521 1.42 0.73 35.75
N TYR A 522 1.48 1.07 34.46
CA TYR A 522 2.50 0.57 33.55
C TYR A 522 3.88 1.12 33.90
N LEU A 523 4.00 2.37 34.34
CA LEU A 523 5.28 2.89 34.86
C LEU A 523 5.75 2.12 36.10
N GLU A 524 4.85 1.79 37.03
CA GLU A 524 5.17 0.95 38.18
C GLU A 524 5.62 -0.46 37.75
N ASN A 525 4.88 -1.09 36.83
CA ASN A 525 5.25 -2.39 36.27
C ASN A 525 6.59 -2.36 35.52
N ALA A 526 6.92 -1.26 34.85
CA ALA A 526 8.21 -1.06 34.19
C ALA A 526 9.34 -1.04 35.23
N GLU A 527 9.16 -0.37 36.37
CA GLU A 527 10.15 -0.39 37.45
C GLU A 527 10.34 -1.79 38.04
N VAL A 528 9.26 -2.55 38.22
CA VAL A 528 9.31 -3.95 38.67
C VAL A 528 10.09 -4.81 37.67
N ALA A 529 9.78 -4.72 36.38
CA ALA A 529 10.46 -5.46 35.31
C ALA A 529 11.95 -5.08 35.20
N SER A 530 12.28 -3.80 35.41
CA SER A 530 13.65 -3.31 35.44
C SER A 530 14.44 -3.93 36.60
N LYS A 531 13.89 -3.90 37.81
CA LYS A 531 14.51 -4.49 39.01
C LYS A 531 14.69 -6.00 38.88
N ASP A 532 13.70 -6.71 38.31
CA ASP A 532 13.81 -8.15 38.03
C ASP A 532 14.88 -8.47 36.98
N THR A 533 15.01 -7.65 35.95
CA THR A 533 16.07 -7.79 34.94
C THR A 533 17.45 -7.61 35.58
N ILE A 534 17.64 -6.55 36.38
CA ILE A 534 18.89 -6.30 37.13
C ILE A 534 19.22 -7.49 38.03
N LEU A 535 18.25 -8.01 38.77
CA LEU A 535 18.41 -9.19 39.63
C LEU A 535 18.88 -10.42 38.82
N SER A 536 18.27 -10.66 37.65
CA SER A 536 18.62 -11.80 36.79
C SER A 536 20.05 -11.69 36.23
N VAL A 537 20.46 -10.49 35.80
CA VAL A 537 21.80 -10.21 35.27
C VAL A 537 22.86 -10.34 36.37
N ALA A 538 22.57 -9.81 37.57
CA ALA A 538 23.45 -9.93 38.72
C ALA A 538 23.69 -11.40 39.11
N LYS A 539 22.62 -12.21 39.18
CA LYS A 539 22.72 -13.67 39.40
C LYS A 539 23.50 -14.38 38.29
N ALA A 540 23.32 -13.98 37.04
CA ALA A 540 24.08 -14.54 35.92
C ALA A 540 25.59 -14.27 36.05
N LYS A 541 25.97 -13.04 36.41
CA LYS A 541 27.38 -12.67 36.65
C LYS A 541 27.99 -13.39 37.85
N MET A 542 27.20 -13.69 38.88
CA MET A 542 27.65 -14.46 40.05
C MET A 542 28.04 -15.92 39.70
N ARG A 543 27.53 -16.48 38.60
CA ARG A 543 27.87 -17.85 38.16
C ARG A 543 29.33 -17.99 37.68
N ASN A 544 29.96 -16.90 37.27
CA ASN A 544 31.36 -16.92 36.84
C ASN A 544 32.29 -16.86 38.05
N ASP A 545 33.25 -17.80 38.16
CA ASP A 545 34.21 -17.89 39.27
C ASP A 545 35.39 -16.90 39.11
N VAL A 546 35.07 -15.62 38.87
CA VAL A 546 36.05 -14.55 38.63
C VAL A 546 35.73 -13.35 39.53
N VAL A 547 36.76 -12.78 40.17
CA VAL A 547 36.64 -11.68 41.14
C VAL A 547 35.90 -10.47 40.55
N TYR A 548 36.30 -9.99 39.37
CA TYR A 548 35.66 -8.85 38.70
C TYR A 548 34.16 -9.08 38.38
N SER A 549 33.78 -10.33 38.06
CA SER A 549 32.37 -10.67 37.80
C SER A 549 31.54 -10.64 39.08
N CYS A 550 32.15 -10.98 40.23
CA CYS A 550 31.52 -10.86 41.54
C CYS A 550 31.40 -9.38 41.95
N GLU A 551 32.41 -8.54 41.69
CA GLU A 551 32.35 -7.09 41.94
C GLU A 551 31.20 -6.43 41.16
N ASP A 552 31.05 -6.76 39.87
CA ASP A 552 29.93 -6.28 39.06
C ASP A 552 28.57 -6.76 39.59
N ALA A 553 28.47 -8.03 40.00
CA ALA A 553 27.24 -8.58 40.57
C ALA A 553 26.86 -7.87 41.89
N ILE A 554 27.83 -7.62 42.77
CA ILE A 554 27.64 -6.86 44.02
C ILE A 554 27.15 -5.44 43.73
N ARG A 555 27.72 -4.77 42.71
CA ARG A 555 27.29 -3.44 42.29
C ARG A 555 25.82 -3.45 41.84
N LEU A 556 25.43 -4.43 41.01
CA LEU A 556 24.06 -4.57 40.52
C LEU A 556 23.06 -4.94 41.61
N PHE A 557 23.40 -5.82 42.56
CA PHE A 557 22.51 -6.08 43.70
C PHE A 557 22.38 -4.85 44.60
N SER A 558 23.45 -4.06 44.76
CA SER A 558 23.42 -2.84 45.56
C SER A 558 22.56 -1.74 44.95
N SER A 559 22.28 -1.77 43.64
CA SER A 559 21.37 -0.81 42.99
C SER A 559 19.88 -1.14 43.19
N ILE A 560 19.55 -2.31 43.78
CA ILE A 560 18.17 -2.75 44.04
C ILE A 560 17.98 -3.25 45.49
N PRO A 561 18.25 -2.42 46.51
CA PRO A 561 18.18 -2.83 47.92
C PRO A 561 16.76 -3.27 48.31
N GLY A 562 16.64 -4.34 49.09
CA GLY A 562 15.37 -4.90 49.54
C GLY A 562 14.53 -5.58 48.45
N TRP A 563 15.02 -5.65 47.21
CA TRP A 563 14.29 -6.29 46.10
C TRP A 563 14.49 -7.81 46.10
N ARG A 564 13.44 -8.56 46.47
CA ARG A 564 13.45 -10.02 46.55
C ARG A 564 14.65 -10.53 47.38
N ASP A 565 15.47 -11.42 46.82
CA ASP A 565 16.65 -11.98 47.46
C ASP A 565 17.95 -11.22 47.11
N ALA A 566 17.88 -10.01 46.55
CA ALA A 566 19.07 -9.26 46.13
C ALA A 566 20.11 -9.06 47.25
N ASP A 567 19.67 -8.72 48.47
CA ASP A 567 20.56 -8.48 49.60
C ASP A 567 21.24 -9.77 50.10
N GLU A 568 20.51 -10.88 50.10
CA GLU A 568 21.05 -12.21 50.45
C GLU A 568 22.06 -12.67 49.40
N GLN A 569 21.74 -12.54 48.11
CA GLN A 569 22.62 -12.91 47.00
C GLN A 569 23.86 -12.03 46.93
N LYS A 570 23.74 -10.75 47.29
CA LYS A 570 24.89 -9.85 47.47
C LYS A 570 25.84 -10.38 48.53
N GLN A 571 25.32 -10.81 49.68
CA GLN A 571 26.14 -11.34 50.76
C GLN A 571 26.84 -12.65 50.34
N ILE A 572 26.12 -13.55 49.68
CA ILE A 572 26.69 -14.77 49.09
C ILE A 572 27.80 -14.43 48.09
N CYS A 573 27.62 -13.39 47.27
CA CYS A 573 28.60 -12.96 46.29
C CYS A 573 29.86 -12.36 46.95
N ILE A 574 29.72 -11.61 48.05
CA ILE A 574 30.84 -11.09 48.85
C ILE A 574 31.66 -12.24 49.45
N GLU A 575 30.99 -13.25 50.02
CA GLU A 575 31.65 -14.43 50.58
C GLU A 575 32.36 -15.25 49.49
N LYS A 576 31.70 -15.43 48.35
CA LYS A 576 32.30 -16.09 47.17
C LYS A 576 33.55 -15.34 46.69
N MET A 577 33.49 -14.00 46.62
CA MET A 577 34.63 -13.17 46.23
C MET A 577 35.79 -13.29 47.23
N ALA A 578 35.52 -13.24 48.53
CA ALA A 578 36.54 -13.43 49.56
C ALA A 578 37.23 -14.80 49.45
N ASN A 579 36.45 -15.86 49.24
CA ASN A 579 36.96 -17.21 49.01
C ASN A 579 37.81 -17.32 47.73
N LEU A 580 37.45 -16.62 46.65
CA LEU A 580 38.24 -16.59 45.42
C LEU A 580 39.57 -15.87 45.62
N ILE A 581 39.57 -14.73 46.31
CA ILE A 581 40.78 -13.97 46.65
C ILE A 581 41.71 -14.80 47.53
N GLU A 582 41.17 -15.50 48.54
CA GLU A 582 41.96 -16.38 49.40
C GLU A 582 42.56 -17.55 48.62
N ARG A 583 41.77 -18.20 47.74
CA ARG A 583 42.26 -19.26 46.84
C ARG A 583 43.38 -18.76 45.94
N ASP A 584 43.28 -17.56 45.39
CA ASP A 584 44.30 -17.00 44.50
C ASP A 584 45.54 -16.51 45.25
N ASN A 585 45.41 -16.02 46.48
CA ASN A 585 46.53 -15.74 47.37
C ASN A 585 47.26 -17.02 47.77
N ALA A 586 46.52 -18.07 48.17
CA ALA A 586 47.09 -19.37 48.50
C ALA A 586 47.77 -20.03 47.30
N LYS A 587 47.23 -19.88 46.08
CA LYS A 587 47.90 -20.31 44.84
C LYS A 587 49.20 -19.53 44.63
N ARG A 588 49.20 -18.21 44.79
CA ARG A 588 50.39 -17.36 44.67
C ARG A 588 51.47 -17.71 45.70
N GLU A 589 51.08 -17.97 46.94
CA GLU A 589 52.00 -18.42 47.99
C GLU A 589 52.55 -19.81 47.72
N ARG A 590 51.72 -20.76 47.30
CA ARG A 590 52.18 -22.11 46.87
C ARG A 590 53.10 -22.02 45.66
N GLN A 591 52.83 -21.14 44.70
CA GLN A 591 53.71 -20.90 43.55
C GLN A 591 55.03 -20.25 43.97
N ALA A 592 55.01 -19.29 44.89
CA ALA A 592 56.21 -18.66 45.43
C ALA A 592 57.07 -19.64 46.26
N GLU A 593 56.43 -20.50 47.06
CA GLU A 593 57.10 -21.53 47.85
C GLU A 593 57.62 -22.65 46.94
N MET A 594 56.85 -23.09 45.93
CA MET A 594 57.34 -24.01 44.90
C MET A 594 58.49 -23.41 44.11
N ALA A 595 58.50 -22.11 43.82
CA ALA A 595 59.63 -21.43 43.16
C ALA A 595 60.88 -21.39 44.07
N ARG A 596 60.73 -21.07 45.36
CA ARG A 596 61.83 -21.12 46.35
C ARG A 596 62.37 -22.54 46.57
N VAL A 597 61.50 -23.55 46.54
CA VAL A 597 61.88 -24.97 46.63
C VAL A 597 62.50 -25.48 45.33
N ALA A 598 62.03 -25.01 44.17
CA ALA A 598 62.61 -25.32 42.86
C ALA A 598 64.02 -24.74 42.70
N GLU A 599 64.24 -23.51 43.18
CA GLU A 599 65.56 -22.87 43.23
C GLU A 599 66.55 -23.65 44.13
N LYS A 600 66.07 -24.21 45.25
CA LYS A 600 66.86 -25.07 46.15
C LYS A 600 67.10 -26.48 45.59
N LYS A 601 66.16 -27.05 44.84
CA LYS A 601 66.28 -28.37 44.20
C LYS A 601 67.14 -28.35 42.93
N ALA A 602 67.22 -27.22 42.22
CA ALA A 602 68.05 -27.07 41.02
C ALA A 602 69.58 -27.20 41.27
N LYS A 603 70.04 -27.09 42.53
CA LYS A 603 71.47 -27.20 42.90
C LYS A 603 71.91 -28.57 43.43
N ARG A 604 71.01 -29.55 43.60
CA ARG A 604 71.37 -30.89 44.09
C ARG A 604 70.60 -31.96 43.34
N LEU A 605 71.36 -32.71 42.53
CA LEU A 605 71.14 -34.13 42.22
C LEU A 605 70.20 -34.47 41.04
N ASN A 606 70.85 -34.75 39.91
CA ASN A 606 70.63 -35.84 38.95
C ASN A 606 69.23 -36.47 38.80
N GLY A 607 68.69 -36.32 37.59
CA GLY A 607 68.31 -37.44 36.71
C GLY A 607 67.13 -38.30 37.16
N ILE A 608 66.00 -38.16 36.46
CA ILE A 608 64.87 -39.11 36.26
C ILE A 608 63.49 -38.57 36.67
N ILE A 609 63.33 -37.56 37.53
CA ILE A 609 61.98 -37.07 37.94
C ILE A 609 61.51 -35.79 37.20
N ILE A 610 62.43 -35.04 36.57
CA ILE A 610 62.10 -33.75 35.91
C ILE A 610 61.37 -33.92 34.56
N LEU A 611 61.53 -35.06 33.89
CA LEU A 611 60.88 -35.31 32.58
C LEU A 611 59.37 -35.61 32.71
N GLY A 612 58.93 -36.31 33.77
CA GLY A 612 57.53 -36.70 33.94
C GLY A 612 56.60 -35.55 34.33
N VAL A 613 57.03 -34.65 35.22
CA VAL A 613 56.18 -33.56 35.72
C VAL A 613 56.10 -32.39 34.72
N LEU A 614 57.18 -32.11 33.98
CA LEU A 614 57.14 -31.17 32.85
C LEU A 614 56.34 -31.75 31.68
N ALA A 615 56.43 -33.05 31.40
CA ALA A 615 55.59 -33.69 30.40
C ALA A 615 54.10 -33.66 30.78
N VAL A 616 53.73 -33.85 32.05
CA VAL A 616 52.32 -33.82 32.49
C VAL A 616 51.76 -32.40 32.50
N ILE A 617 52.52 -31.40 32.95
CA ILE A 617 52.07 -29.99 32.89
C ILE A 617 52.01 -29.51 31.44
N ALA A 618 52.98 -29.87 30.59
CA ALA A 618 52.92 -29.61 29.15
C ALA A 618 51.77 -30.36 28.48
N PHE A 619 51.48 -31.60 28.88
CA PHE A 619 50.38 -32.37 28.34
C PHE A 619 49.04 -31.78 28.76
N ILE A 620 48.87 -31.30 30.00
CA ILE A 620 47.64 -30.65 30.47
C ILE A 620 47.45 -29.28 29.82
N THR A 621 48.49 -28.47 29.64
CA THR A 621 48.39 -27.20 28.92
C THR A 621 48.17 -27.39 27.42
N ILE A 622 48.81 -28.37 26.79
CA ILE A 622 48.52 -28.78 25.40
C ILE A 622 47.08 -29.32 25.32
N TRP A 623 46.63 -30.11 26.29
CA TRP A 623 45.29 -30.69 26.30
C TRP A 623 44.20 -29.61 26.45
N CYS A 624 44.38 -28.66 27.39
CA CYS A 624 43.39 -27.61 27.65
C CYS A 624 43.46 -26.42 26.68
N CYS A 625 44.65 -26.03 26.22
CA CYS A 625 44.81 -24.86 25.35
C CYS A 625 44.88 -25.20 23.87
N VAL A 626 45.17 -26.46 23.50
CA VAL A 626 45.32 -26.88 22.09
C VAL A 626 44.31 -27.97 21.71
N ILE A 627 44.16 -29.04 22.50
CA ILE A 627 43.31 -30.18 22.12
C ILE A 627 41.83 -29.90 22.35
N ILE A 628 41.41 -29.40 23.53
CA ILE A 628 40.01 -29.07 23.82
C ILE A 628 39.44 -28.03 22.83
N PRO A 629 40.12 -26.88 22.58
CA PRO A 629 39.64 -25.90 21.59
C PRO A 629 39.63 -26.47 20.17
N LYS A 630 40.56 -27.37 19.82
CA LYS A 630 40.60 -28.01 18.50
C LYS A 630 39.47 -29.04 18.33
N ILE A 631 39.08 -29.76 19.39
CA ILE A 631 37.92 -30.67 19.39
C ILE A 631 36.62 -29.88 19.26
N GLU A 632 36.49 -28.78 20.01
CA GLU A 632 35.32 -27.91 19.93
C GLU A 632 35.16 -27.26 18.55
N LYS A 633 36.24 -26.69 18.00
CA LYS A 633 36.26 -26.17 16.62
C LYS A 633 35.96 -27.26 15.60
N SER A 634 36.48 -28.47 15.77
CA SER A 634 36.18 -29.63 14.90
C SER A 634 34.71 -30.03 14.96
N SER A 635 34.11 -30.07 16.15
CA SER A 635 32.69 -30.38 16.33
C SER A 635 31.79 -29.32 15.69
N ASN A 636 32.10 -28.04 15.92
CA ASN A 636 31.36 -26.92 15.33
C ASN A 636 31.51 -26.85 13.81
N TYR A 637 32.69 -27.20 13.28
CA TYR A 637 32.93 -27.34 11.85
C TYR A 637 32.06 -28.46 11.24
N ASN A 638 32.01 -29.65 11.87
CA ASN A 638 31.16 -30.74 11.39
C ASN A 638 29.66 -30.37 11.43
N LYS A 639 29.22 -29.61 12.45
CA LYS A 639 27.86 -29.07 12.50
C LYS A 639 27.59 -28.07 11.38
N ALA A 640 28.55 -27.20 11.07
CA ALA A 640 28.43 -26.24 9.97
C ALA A 640 28.31 -26.95 8.62
N MET A 641 29.12 -27.99 8.40
CA MET A 641 29.02 -28.86 7.21
C MET A 641 27.66 -29.55 7.11
N ALA A 642 27.15 -30.13 8.20
CA ALA A 642 25.84 -30.78 8.19
C ALA A 642 24.68 -29.80 7.90
N LEU A 643 24.76 -28.57 8.40
CA LEU A 643 23.78 -27.52 8.08
C LEU A 643 23.84 -27.10 6.61
N MET A 644 25.05 -27.04 6.04
CA MET A 644 25.26 -26.75 4.63
C MET A 644 24.65 -27.86 3.74
N GLU A 645 24.88 -29.14 4.07
CA GLU A 645 24.28 -30.29 3.38
C GLU A 645 22.75 -30.33 3.50
N ALA A 646 22.21 -29.87 4.63
CA ALA A 646 20.76 -29.76 4.86
C ALA A 646 20.11 -28.56 4.13
N GLY A 647 20.89 -27.74 3.42
CA GLY A 647 20.39 -26.54 2.73
C GLY A 647 20.07 -25.35 3.66
N LEU A 648 20.44 -25.43 4.94
CA LEU A 648 20.27 -24.37 5.94
C LEU A 648 21.46 -23.39 5.86
N LEU A 649 21.59 -22.72 4.72
CA LEU A 649 22.75 -21.91 4.35
C LEU A 649 23.05 -20.79 5.36
N LYS A 650 22.02 -20.14 5.92
CA LYS A 650 22.21 -19.04 6.89
C LYS A 650 22.86 -19.53 8.19
N ASP A 651 22.36 -20.63 8.76
CA ASP A 651 22.89 -21.19 10.01
C ASP A 651 24.30 -21.78 9.80
N ALA A 652 24.55 -22.36 8.62
CA ALA A 652 25.88 -22.82 8.23
C ALA A 652 26.87 -21.66 8.14
N TYR A 653 26.49 -20.57 7.46
CA TYR A 653 27.31 -19.35 7.33
C TYR A 653 27.71 -18.76 8.68
N GLU A 654 26.76 -18.59 9.61
CA GLU A 654 27.04 -18.06 10.94
C GLU A 654 28.04 -18.93 11.72
N LYS A 655 27.93 -20.26 11.61
CA LYS A 655 28.89 -21.18 12.24
C LYS A 655 30.27 -21.13 11.59
N PHE A 656 30.36 -21.05 10.26
CA PHE A 656 31.65 -20.95 9.58
C PHE A 656 32.36 -19.62 9.87
N ILE A 657 31.62 -18.50 9.93
CA ILE A 657 32.16 -17.20 10.36
C ILE A 657 32.71 -17.29 11.79
N ALA A 658 31.97 -17.90 12.72
CA ALA A 658 32.40 -18.05 14.12
C ALA A 658 33.68 -18.91 14.27
N LEU A 659 33.97 -19.77 13.29
CA LEU A 659 35.17 -20.62 13.28
C LEU A 659 36.43 -19.87 12.81
N GLY A 660 36.28 -18.74 12.12
CA GLY A 660 37.37 -17.92 11.58
C GLY A 660 38.29 -18.73 10.66
N ASP A 661 39.61 -18.64 10.88
CA ASP A 661 40.63 -19.30 10.04
C ASP A 661 40.78 -20.81 10.30
N TYR A 662 39.79 -21.45 10.92
CA TYR A 662 39.85 -22.89 11.18
C TYR A 662 39.51 -23.68 9.91
N LYS A 663 40.48 -24.42 9.38
CA LYS A 663 40.38 -25.13 8.08
C LYS A 663 40.00 -24.16 6.96
N ASP A 664 39.09 -24.55 6.07
CA ASP A 664 38.50 -23.80 4.98
C ASP A 664 37.22 -23.05 5.42
N SER A 665 36.97 -22.85 6.72
CA SER A 665 35.71 -22.22 7.18
C SER A 665 35.48 -20.83 6.58
N ALA A 666 36.54 -20.03 6.42
CA ALA A 666 36.44 -18.72 5.76
C ALA A 666 36.04 -18.84 4.28
N GLU A 667 36.58 -19.83 3.58
CA GLU A 667 36.27 -20.12 2.16
C GLU A 667 34.84 -20.66 2.00
N GLN A 668 34.40 -21.55 2.90
CA GLN A 668 33.03 -22.05 2.96
C GLN A 668 32.03 -20.93 3.27
N ALA A 669 32.34 -20.04 4.23
CA ALA A 669 31.52 -18.87 4.52
C ALA A 669 31.42 -17.93 3.30
N GLU A 670 32.53 -17.69 2.59
CA GLU A 670 32.55 -16.89 1.36
C GLU A 670 31.69 -17.55 0.26
N SER A 671 31.82 -18.86 0.04
CA SER A 671 31.03 -19.62 -0.94
C SER A 671 29.52 -19.61 -0.62
N ILE A 672 29.15 -19.82 0.64
CA ILE A 672 27.75 -19.78 1.07
C ILE A 672 27.18 -18.37 0.90
N ARG A 673 27.91 -17.32 1.30
CA ARG A 673 27.50 -15.93 1.11
C ARG A 673 27.27 -15.63 -0.37
N ASN A 674 28.17 -16.05 -1.24
CA ASN A 674 28.04 -15.88 -2.69
C ASN A 674 26.78 -16.59 -3.21
N THR A 675 26.52 -17.82 -2.77
CA THR A 675 25.29 -18.57 -3.10
C THR A 675 24.02 -17.83 -2.64
N ILE A 676 24.04 -17.24 -1.44
CA ILE A 676 22.92 -16.45 -0.90
C ILE A 676 22.68 -15.19 -1.74
N ILE A 677 23.76 -14.52 -2.17
CA ILE A 677 23.67 -13.32 -3.02
C ILE A 677 23.12 -13.70 -4.41
N GLU A 678 23.61 -14.77 -5.03
CA GLU A 678 23.13 -15.25 -6.34
C GLU A 678 21.65 -15.63 -6.34
N SER A 679 21.19 -16.24 -5.25
CA SER A 679 19.81 -16.71 -5.09
C SER A 679 18.87 -15.69 -4.41
N CYS A 680 19.33 -14.44 -4.22
CA CYS A 680 18.56 -13.41 -3.54
C CYS A 680 17.24 -13.09 -4.28
N LYS A 681 16.25 -12.64 -3.52
CA LYS A 681 14.91 -12.27 -4.02
C LYS A 681 14.59 -10.84 -3.63
N VAL A 682 13.75 -10.16 -4.40
CA VAL A 682 13.20 -8.85 -4.00
C VAL A 682 12.51 -8.98 -2.64
N GLY A 683 12.80 -8.05 -1.73
CA GLY A 683 12.34 -8.07 -0.33
C GLY A 683 13.21 -8.88 0.64
N SER A 684 14.18 -9.65 0.15
CA SER A 684 15.13 -10.37 1.02
C SER A 684 16.29 -9.49 1.48
N TYR A 685 17.01 -9.95 2.51
CA TYR A 685 18.23 -9.31 3.00
C TYR A 685 19.47 -10.14 2.63
N ILE A 686 20.51 -9.45 2.18
CA ILE A 686 21.84 -10.01 1.95
C ILE A 686 22.89 -9.27 2.78
N THR A 687 24.04 -9.89 2.99
CA THR A 687 25.15 -9.29 3.75
C THR A 687 26.37 -9.12 2.85
N LEU A 688 26.87 -7.88 2.75
CA LEU A 688 28.05 -7.55 1.94
C LEU A 688 28.78 -6.34 2.50
N GLY A 689 30.11 -6.43 2.62
CA GLY A 689 30.91 -5.38 3.26
C GLY A 689 30.74 -5.31 4.78
N LYS A 690 31.60 -4.51 5.42
CA LYS A 690 31.61 -4.27 6.87
C LYS A 690 31.82 -2.79 7.17
N TYR A 691 31.05 -2.23 8.08
CA TYR A 691 31.20 -0.86 8.53
C TYR A 691 30.99 -0.77 10.04
N GLU A 692 31.62 0.20 10.68
CA GLU A 692 31.42 0.43 12.11
C GLU A 692 29.97 0.83 12.38
N GLN A 693 29.30 0.12 13.30
CA GLN A 693 27.89 0.31 13.59
C GLN A 693 27.58 0.42 15.08
N ASP A 694 28.45 -0.01 15.99
CA ASP A 694 28.16 -0.03 17.44
C ASP A 694 29.02 0.93 18.32
N ASN A 695 29.94 1.68 17.71
CA ASN A 695 30.95 2.54 18.36
C ASN A 695 32.04 1.76 19.14
N ASN A 696 32.14 0.45 18.99
CA ASN A 696 33.14 -0.37 19.67
C ASN A 696 34.31 -0.70 18.74
N LEU A 697 35.21 0.25 18.51
CA LEU A 697 36.40 0.05 17.65
C LEU A 697 37.30 -1.14 18.02
N SER A 698 37.12 -1.77 19.19
CA SER A 698 37.89 -2.95 19.62
C SER A 698 37.37 -4.29 19.08
N ASN A 699 36.11 -4.38 18.64
CA ASN A 699 35.54 -5.60 18.04
C ASN A 699 35.67 -5.63 16.49
N GLY A 700 35.97 -4.48 15.89
CA GLY A 700 36.10 -4.30 14.45
C GLY A 700 34.74 -4.15 13.74
N ALA A 701 34.77 -3.59 12.53
CA ALA A 701 33.56 -3.24 11.78
C ALA A 701 32.55 -4.40 11.59
N GLU A 702 31.26 -4.11 11.81
CA GLU A 702 30.16 -5.05 11.67
C GLU A 702 29.73 -5.27 10.21
N PRO A 703 29.26 -6.48 9.85
CA PRO A 703 28.68 -6.74 8.54
C PRO A 703 27.49 -5.81 8.21
N ILE A 704 27.43 -5.34 6.96
CA ILE A 704 26.32 -4.49 6.50
C ILE A 704 25.24 -5.38 5.87
N GLU A 705 24.02 -5.26 6.39
CA GLU A 705 22.82 -5.88 5.81
C GLU A 705 22.18 -4.95 4.77
N TRP A 706 21.75 -5.52 3.64
CA TRP A 706 21.17 -4.80 2.51
C TRP A 706 19.84 -5.42 2.10
N LEU A 707 18.81 -4.59 1.98
CA LEU A 707 17.49 -4.95 1.45
C LEU A 707 17.52 -4.94 -0.08
N VAL A 708 17.08 -6.03 -0.72
CA VAL A 708 16.97 -6.14 -2.18
C VAL A 708 15.69 -5.46 -2.66
N LEU A 709 15.82 -4.37 -3.41
CA LEU A 709 14.71 -3.56 -3.93
C LEU A 709 14.25 -3.99 -5.32
N GLU A 710 15.17 -4.40 -6.19
CA GLU A 710 14.86 -4.79 -7.57
C GLU A 710 15.91 -5.79 -8.06
N ILE A 711 15.49 -6.81 -8.83
CA ILE A 711 16.41 -7.67 -9.59
C ILE A 711 16.10 -7.48 -11.06
N LYS A 712 17.08 -7.01 -11.83
CA LYS A 712 16.92 -6.68 -13.23
C LYS A 712 18.20 -6.95 -14.00
N ASN A 713 18.10 -7.65 -15.13
CA ASN A 713 19.22 -7.94 -16.03
C ASN A 713 20.43 -8.58 -15.32
N GLY A 714 20.19 -9.53 -14.42
CA GLY A 714 21.25 -10.20 -13.66
C GLY A 714 21.92 -9.32 -12.59
N LYS A 715 21.32 -8.19 -12.23
CA LYS A 715 21.81 -7.29 -11.18
C LYS A 715 20.76 -7.10 -10.09
N ALA A 716 21.20 -6.94 -8.85
CA ALA A 716 20.34 -6.61 -7.72
C ALA A 716 20.59 -5.17 -7.27
N LEU A 717 19.53 -4.35 -7.25
CA LEU A 717 19.53 -3.05 -6.58
C LEU A 717 19.27 -3.28 -5.11
N VAL A 718 20.16 -2.78 -4.27
CA VAL A 718 20.04 -2.93 -2.82
C VAL A 718 20.18 -1.60 -2.10
N VAL A 719 19.55 -1.50 -0.93
CA VAL A 719 19.68 -0.36 -0.01
C VAL A 719 20.03 -0.89 1.38
N SER A 720 20.93 -0.21 2.09
CA SER A 720 21.31 -0.58 3.46
C SER A 720 20.08 -0.67 4.37
N LYS A 721 20.06 -1.70 5.23
CA LYS A 721 18.98 -1.92 6.21
C LYS A 721 18.91 -0.75 7.19
N TYR A 722 20.06 -0.35 7.72
CA TYR A 722 20.22 0.77 8.64
C TYR A 722 20.86 1.98 7.96
N ALA A 723 20.60 3.17 8.48
CA ALA A 723 21.38 4.36 8.15
C ALA A 723 22.71 4.30 8.92
N LEU A 724 23.81 4.29 8.18
CA LEU A 724 25.12 3.85 8.69
C LEU A 724 25.92 4.98 9.35
N GLU A 725 25.72 6.22 8.93
CA GLU A 725 26.42 7.38 9.49
C GLU A 725 25.53 8.63 9.43
N GLN A 726 25.64 9.50 10.43
CA GLN A 726 25.05 10.84 10.42
C GLN A 726 26.02 11.82 9.75
N ARG A 727 25.64 12.35 8.58
CA ARG A 727 26.52 13.16 7.73
C ARG A 727 25.75 14.22 6.96
N THR A 728 26.34 15.40 6.82
CA THR A 728 25.75 16.47 5.99
C THR A 728 25.75 16.07 4.51
N TYR A 729 24.79 16.59 3.75
CA TYR A 729 24.74 16.39 2.30
C TYR A 729 25.87 17.14 1.59
N ASN A 730 26.18 18.34 2.05
CA ASN A 730 27.35 19.13 1.63
C ASN A 730 28.04 19.76 2.84
N THR A 731 29.34 20.03 2.75
CA THR A 731 30.11 20.65 3.84
C THR A 731 29.89 22.16 3.94
N THR A 732 29.53 22.82 2.83
CA THR A 732 29.31 24.27 2.75
C THR A 732 27.87 24.59 2.31
N LYS A 733 27.37 25.74 2.75
CA LYS A 733 26.02 26.23 2.37
C LYS A 733 26.11 26.96 1.04
N GLU A 734 26.19 26.21 -0.05
CA GLU A 734 26.26 26.72 -1.42
C GLU A 734 25.26 26.02 -2.33
N HIS A 735 25.14 26.53 -3.56
CA HIS A 735 24.38 25.88 -4.61
C HIS A 735 25.04 24.55 -4.98
N VAL A 736 24.37 23.45 -4.66
CA VAL A 736 24.91 22.10 -4.83
C VAL A 736 23.86 21.18 -5.47
N ASN A 737 24.33 20.14 -6.14
CA ASN A 737 23.51 19.04 -6.64
C ASN A 737 24.24 17.72 -6.36
N TRP A 738 23.62 16.58 -6.69
CA TRP A 738 24.23 15.27 -6.44
C TRP A 738 25.63 15.14 -7.07
N SER A 739 25.83 15.67 -8.29
CA SER A 739 27.09 15.53 -9.01
C SER A 739 28.27 16.26 -8.35
N THR A 740 27.99 17.33 -7.60
CA THR A 740 28.99 18.20 -6.97
C THR A 740 29.08 18.08 -5.44
N CYS A 741 28.14 17.37 -4.78
CA CYS A 741 28.11 17.34 -3.32
C CYS A 741 29.25 16.52 -2.70
N SER A 742 29.71 16.95 -1.52
CA SER A 742 30.74 16.23 -0.76
C SER A 742 30.28 14.84 -0.30
N LEU A 743 28.97 14.62 -0.10
CA LEU A 743 28.44 13.32 0.33
C LEU A 743 28.64 12.24 -0.73
N ARG A 744 28.43 12.56 -2.02
CA ARG A 744 28.70 11.64 -3.14
C ARG A 744 30.18 11.26 -3.21
N GLN A 745 31.06 12.24 -3.01
CA GLN A 745 32.51 12.02 -2.99
C GLN A 745 32.91 11.07 -1.87
N TRP A 746 32.36 11.25 -0.67
CA TRP A 746 32.60 10.34 0.46
C TRP A 746 32.08 8.92 0.18
N LEU A 747 30.86 8.80 -0.36
CA LEU A 747 30.26 7.49 -0.69
C LEU A 747 31.10 6.69 -1.68
N ASN A 748 31.63 7.33 -2.73
CA ASN A 748 32.38 6.66 -3.78
C ASN A 748 33.90 6.59 -3.53
N ASN A 749 34.40 7.19 -2.45
CA ASN A 749 35.79 7.11 -2.03
C ASN A 749 35.90 6.45 -0.64
N ASP A 750 35.84 7.25 0.42
CA ASP A 750 36.11 6.81 1.80
C ASP A 750 35.21 5.65 2.21
N PHE A 751 33.88 5.80 2.09
CA PHE A 751 32.93 4.75 2.44
C PHE A 751 33.17 3.49 1.62
N LEU A 752 33.29 3.60 0.29
CA LEU A 752 33.51 2.46 -0.58
C LEU A 752 34.80 1.69 -0.23
N ASN A 753 35.87 2.41 0.13
CA ASN A 753 37.17 1.81 0.47
C ASN A 753 37.23 1.25 1.89
N THR A 754 36.48 1.83 2.83
CA THR A 754 36.35 1.31 4.19
C THR A 754 35.40 0.12 4.26
N ALA A 755 34.27 0.19 3.54
CA ALA A 755 33.18 -0.76 3.68
C ALA A 755 33.39 -2.07 2.93
N PHE A 756 34.15 -2.06 1.83
CA PHE A 756 34.27 -3.21 0.93
C PHE A 756 35.72 -3.58 0.66
N SER A 757 35.99 -4.89 0.62
CA SER A 757 37.25 -5.42 0.10
C SER A 757 37.33 -5.28 -1.43
N ASP A 758 38.53 -5.42 -2.01
CA ASP A 758 38.69 -5.31 -3.47
C ASP A 758 37.93 -6.39 -4.25
N LYS A 759 37.79 -7.60 -3.68
CA LYS A 759 36.93 -8.65 -4.22
C LYS A 759 35.46 -8.21 -4.25
N GLU A 760 34.96 -7.64 -3.16
CA GLU A 760 33.56 -7.19 -3.07
C GLU A 760 33.30 -5.97 -3.96
N LYS A 761 34.26 -5.04 -4.08
CA LYS A 761 34.18 -3.90 -5.02
C LYS A 761 34.05 -4.33 -6.48
N ALA A 762 34.58 -5.51 -6.84
CA ALA A 762 34.47 -6.06 -8.18
C ALA A 762 33.04 -6.53 -8.51
N LEU A 763 32.26 -6.90 -7.49
CA LEU A 763 30.83 -7.23 -7.61
C LEU A 763 29.96 -5.99 -7.87
N LEU A 764 30.41 -4.81 -7.44
CA LEU A 764 29.63 -3.57 -7.55
C LEU A 764 29.66 -3.01 -8.97
N SER A 765 28.48 -2.76 -9.54
CA SER A 765 28.32 -2.14 -10.85
C SER A 765 28.50 -0.63 -10.77
N THR A 766 29.39 -0.08 -11.60
CA THR A 766 29.33 1.34 -11.94
C THR A 766 28.06 1.60 -12.73
N THR A 767 27.21 2.49 -12.23
CA THR A 767 25.86 2.74 -12.76
C THR A 767 25.69 4.21 -13.09
N THR A 768 25.01 4.46 -14.21
CA THR A 768 24.52 5.81 -14.53
C THR A 768 23.42 6.18 -13.55
N VAL A 769 23.71 7.06 -12.60
CA VAL A 769 22.74 7.62 -11.67
C VAL A 769 22.17 8.89 -12.29
N THR A 770 20.86 8.88 -12.58
CA THR A 770 20.17 9.98 -13.27
C THR A 770 19.96 11.18 -12.37
N ALA A 771 20.09 12.37 -12.95
CA ALA A 771 19.74 13.64 -12.33
C ALA A 771 18.22 13.86 -12.34
N ASP A 772 17.50 13.13 -11.48
CA ASP A 772 16.05 13.16 -11.41
C ASP A 772 15.52 14.52 -10.90
N ARG A 773 14.53 15.09 -11.59
CA ARG A 773 13.85 16.33 -11.17
C ARG A 773 13.05 16.09 -9.88
N ASN A 774 12.96 17.13 -9.06
CA ASN A 774 12.05 17.13 -7.93
C ASN A 774 10.59 17.21 -8.46
N PRO A 775 9.67 16.31 -8.05
CA PRO A 775 8.28 16.33 -8.53
C PRO A 775 7.48 17.58 -8.11
N SER A 776 7.90 18.28 -7.06
CA SER A 776 7.19 19.42 -6.48
C SER A 776 7.86 20.77 -6.76
N TYR A 777 9.13 20.78 -7.20
CA TYR A 777 9.91 22.00 -7.34
C TYR A 777 10.75 21.99 -8.62
N ASN A 778 10.91 23.16 -9.26
CA ASN A 778 11.67 23.30 -10.50
C ASN A 778 13.18 23.55 -10.28
N THR A 779 13.73 23.08 -9.16
CA THR A 779 15.16 23.22 -8.83
C THR A 779 16.01 22.34 -9.75
N SER A 780 17.14 22.86 -10.23
CA SER A 780 17.99 22.13 -11.19
C SER A 780 18.59 20.88 -10.55
N PRO A 781 18.38 19.67 -11.13
CA PRO A 781 18.93 18.44 -10.58
C PRO A 781 20.42 18.24 -10.88
N GLY A 782 21.03 19.11 -11.68
CA GLY A 782 22.41 18.99 -12.12
C GLY A 782 22.58 17.97 -13.26
N SER A 783 23.70 17.25 -13.26
CA SER A 783 24.05 16.28 -14.30
C SER A 783 24.05 14.85 -13.77
N SER A 784 23.73 13.89 -14.64
CA SER A 784 23.84 12.46 -14.33
C SER A 784 25.30 12.08 -14.04
N THR A 785 25.50 11.05 -13.23
CA THR A 785 26.82 10.64 -12.71
C THR A 785 27.08 9.15 -12.94
N GLN A 786 28.33 8.73 -12.78
CA GLN A 786 28.74 7.33 -12.79
C GLN A 786 29.19 6.94 -11.39
N ASP A 787 28.35 6.20 -10.67
CA ASP A 787 28.55 5.90 -9.25
C ASP A 787 28.47 4.38 -9.02
N LYS A 788 29.26 3.89 -8.05
CA LYS A 788 29.12 2.52 -7.51
C LYS A 788 28.17 2.50 -6.32
N VAL A 789 28.22 3.56 -5.49
CA VAL A 789 27.35 3.74 -4.32
C VAL A 789 26.68 5.10 -4.41
N PHE A 790 25.37 5.14 -4.18
CA PHE A 790 24.56 6.35 -4.33
C PHE A 790 23.42 6.39 -3.31
N LEU A 791 22.63 7.47 -3.33
CA LEU A 791 21.37 7.56 -2.59
C LEU A 791 20.19 7.46 -3.55
N LEU A 792 19.07 6.91 -3.08
CA LEU A 792 17.83 6.87 -3.86
C LEU A 792 17.32 8.29 -4.19
N SER A 793 16.62 8.45 -5.31
CA SER A 793 15.86 9.67 -5.61
C SER A 793 14.47 9.63 -4.99
N ILE A 794 13.74 10.75 -5.02
CA ILE A 794 12.32 10.79 -4.63
C ILE A 794 11.50 9.77 -5.45
N THR A 795 11.74 9.70 -6.76
CA THR A 795 11.03 8.80 -7.66
C THR A 795 11.31 7.33 -7.30
N GLU A 796 12.57 6.98 -7.04
CA GLU A 796 12.93 5.62 -6.63
C GLU A 796 12.41 5.28 -5.23
N ALA A 797 12.50 6.19 -4.26
CA ALA A 797 11.97 5.98 -2.92
C ALA A 797 10.44 5.78 -2.93
N ASN A 798 9.72 6.44 -3.83
CA ASN A 798 8.29 6.19 -4.05
C ASN A 798 8.03 4.87 -4.81
N LYS A 799 8.88 4.53 -5.77
CA LYS A 799 8.76 3.27 -6.54
C LYS A 799 8.95 2.04 -5.65
N TYR A 800 9.98 2.04 -4.80
CA TYR A 800 10.40 0.84 -4.07
C TYR A 800 9.78 0.68 -2.68
N PHE A 801 9.17 1.73 -2.12
CA PHE A 801 8.51 1.66 -0.82
C PHE A 801 7.03 2.07 -0.93
N THR A 802 6.13 1.16 -0.56
CA THR A 802 4.68 1.29 -0.76
C THR A 802 3.99 2.22 0.24
N SER A 803 4.64 2.58 1.34
CA SER A 803 4.08 3.44 2.39
C SER A 803 5.15 4.25 3.12
N ASN A 804 4.72 5.24 3.92
CA ASN A 804 5.62 5.96 4.82
C ASN A 804 6.27 5.01 5.82
N THR A 805 5.51 4.09 6.41
CA THR A 805 6.03 3.09 7.36
C THR A 805 7.16 2.25 6.75
N ALA A 806 7.03 1.84 5.50
CA ALA A 806 8.07 1.07 4.81
C ALA A 806 9.36 1.86 4.58
N ARG A 807 9.29 3.20 4.54
CA ARG A 807 10.43 4.10 4.34
C ARG A 807 11.13 4.51 5.64
N ILE A 808 10.58 4.18 6.80
CA ILE A 808 11.21 4.52 8.09
C ILE A 808 12.63 3.96 8.11
N GLY A 809 13.60 4.85 8.31
CA GLY A 809 15.01 4.51 8.41
C GLY A 809 15.41 4.33 9.85
N TYR A 810 16.15 3.28 10.17
CA TYR A 810 16.72 3.05 11.50
C TYR A 810 18.21 3.31 11.48
N ALA A 811 18.71 4.17 12.36
CA ALA A 811 20.13 4.47 12.49
C ALA A 811 20.86 3.40 13.31
N THR A 812 22.14 3.20 12.99
CA THR A 812 23.06 2.43 13.83
C THR A 812 23.46 3.26 15.07
N PRO A 813 23.89 2.63 16.17
CA PRO A 813 24.49 3.35 17.30
C PRO A 813 25.66 4.23 16.87
N TYR A 814 26.48 3.80 15.91
CA TYR A 814 27.55 4.61 15.34
C TYR A 814 27.04 5.88 14.67
N ALA A 815 25.92 5.81 13.95
CA ALA A 815 25.30 6.97 13.31
C ALA A 815 24.70 7.97 14.33
N THR A 816 24.28 7.53 15.51
CA THR A 816 23.62 8.39 16.51
C THR A 816 24.47 8.49 17.77
N LYS A 817 25.14 9.63 17.99
CA LYS A 817 25.97 9.89 19.19
C LYS A 817 25.19 9.96 20.52
N THR A 818 23.93 9.54 20.53
CA THR A 818 23.01 9.61 21.66
C THR A 818 22.34 8.26 21.84
N ASP A 819 22.28 7.83 23.10
CA ASP A 819 21.67 6.60 23.59
C ASP A 819 20.12 6.70 23.54
N LEU A 820 19.57 6.94 22.33
CA LEU A 820 18.13 7.17 22.14
C LEU A 820 17.38 5.85 21.96
N THR A 821 16.31 5.71 22.74
CA THR A 821 15.37 4.59 22.80
C THR A 821 14.57 4.39 21.52
N TYR A 822 14.61 5.34 20.56
CA TYR A 822 14.03 5.22 19.23
C TYR A 822 15.12 5.46 18.18
N ARG A 823 15.50 4.41 17.46
CA ARG A 823 16.53 4.49 16.40
C ARG A 823 16.01 5.03 15.08
N THR A 824 14.78 5.53 15.00
CA THR A 824 14.25 6.12 13.76
C THR A 824 15.00 7.40 13.42
N CYS A 825 15.43 7.55 12.17
CA CYS A 825 16.24 8.67 11.72
C CYS A 825 15.73 9.23 10.40
N ALA A 826 15.98 10.52 10.19
CA ALA A 826 15.85 11.13 8.88
C ALA A 826 17.02 10.67 7.99
N TRP A 827 16.77 10.40 6.71
CA TRP A 827 17.82 9.99 5.77
C TRP A 827 17.73 10.70 4.42
N TRP A 828 18.89 11.03 3.84
CA TRP A 828 19.00 11.83 2.62
C TRP A 828 18.52 11.10 1.36
N LEU A 829 17.96 11.86 0.43
CA LEU A 829 17.74 11.48 -0.97
C LEU A 829 18.66 12.31 -1.87
N ARG A 830 19.04 11.80 -3.05
CA ARG A 830 19.91 12.54 -3.99
C ARG A 830 19.21 13.70 -4.72
N THR A 831 17.88 13.74 -4.70
CA THR A 831 17.09 14.76 -5.39
C THR A 831 17.23 16.11 -4.68
N PRO A 832 17.42 17.24 -5.39
CA PRO A 832 17.43 18.56 -4.76
C PRO A 832 16.10 18.88 -4.08
N GLY A 833 16.13 19.73 -3.05
CA GLY A 833 14.95 20.26 -2.38
C GLY A 833 14.31 21.42 -3.14
N SER A 834 13.56 22.28 -2.44
CA SER A 834 12.91 23.48 -3.00
C SER A 834 13.88 24.58 -3.43
N GLN A 835 15.09 24.57 -2.86
CA GLN A 835 16.17 25.48 -3.18
C GLN A 835 17.44 24.69 -3.45
N GLN A 836 18.33 25.26 -4.24
CA GLN A 836 19.56 24.58 -4.70
C GLN A 836 20.61 24.37 -3.59
N HIS A 837 20.37 24.87 -2.37
CA HIS A 837 21.16 24.54 -1.17
C HIS A 837 20.37 23.66 -0.18
N TYR A 838 19.27 23.05 -0.64
CA TYR A 838 18.45 22.08 0.09
C TYR A 838 18.48 20.74 -0.67
N ALA A 839 18.42 19.63 0.05
CA ALA A 839 18.28 18.29 -0.51
C ALA A 839 17.04 17.60 0.06
N ALA A 840 16.33 16.84 -0.76
CA ALA A 840 15.19 16.05 -0.32
C ALA A 840 15.64 14.97 0.67
N TYR A 841 14.75 14.60 1.57
CA TYR A 841 15.03 13.58 2.57
C TYR A 841 13.74 12.87 3.00
N VAL A 842 13.88 11.73 3.64
CA VAL A 842 12.80 11.04 4.33
C VAL A 842 12.89 11.39 5.81
N ASN A 843 11.79 11.86 6.41
CA ASN A 843 11.76 12.21 7.83
C ASN A 843 11.63 10.97 8.74
N VAL A 844 11.61 11.18 10.06
CA VAL A 844 11.51 10.08 11.05
C VAL A 844 10.20 9.29 10.98
N SER A 845 9.14 9.86 10.41
CA SER A 845 7.87 9.16 10.18
C SER A 845 7.81 8.44 8.83
N GLY A 846 8.89 8.47 8.05
CA GLY A 846 8.99 7.83 6.73
C GLY A 846 8.35 8.63 5.58
N ALA A 847 7.87 9.85 5.85
CA ALA A 847 7.34 10.74 4.81
C ALA A 847 8.48 11.43 4.04
N ILE A 848 8.34 11.48 2.71
CA ILE A 848 9.28 12.20 1.85
C ILE A 848 9.01 13.70 1.94
N GLN A 849 10.05 14.45 2.29
CA GLN A 849 10.01 15.91 2.38
C GLN A 849 10.57 16.49 1.07
N ASN A 850 9.69 16.71 0.08
CA ASN A 850 10.08 17.24 -1.23
C ASN A 850 10.73 18.63 -1.14
N GLY A 851 10.32 19.45 -0.17
CA GLY A 851 10.94 20.77 0.08
C GLY A 851 12.40 20.66 0.54
N GLY A 852 12.78 19.50 1.05
CA GLY A 852 14.13 19.20 1.50
C GLY A 852 14.53 19.90 2.78
N TYR A 853 15.78 19.67 3.17
CA TYR A 853 16.42 20.30 4.31
C TYR A 853 17.78 20.87 3.89
N ALA A 854 18.29 21.84 4.65
CA ALA A 854 19.55 22.49 4.34
C ALA A 854 20.68 21.45 4.22
N VAL A 855 21.46 21.52 3.13
CA VAL A 855 22.49 20.52 2.82
C VAL A 855 23.60 20.41 3.88
N ILE A 856 23.78 21.45 4.68
CA ILE A 856 24.73 21.51 5.80
C ILE A 856 24.16 20.96 7.12
N SER A 857 22.92 20.48 7.12
CA SER A 857 22.30 19.96 8.33
C SER A 857 23.06 18.75 8.86
N PRO A 858 23.52 18.77 10.12
CA PRO A 858 24.25 17.66 10.69
C PRO A 858 23.33 16.56 11.20
N VAL A 859 21.99 16.70 11.18
CA VAL A 859 21.06 15.79 11.89
C VAL A 859 20.46 14.68 11.00
N THR A 860 20.91 14.57 9.75
CA THR A 860 20.37 13.60 8.79
C THR A 860 21.38 12.48 8.55
N CYS A 861 20.89 11.25 8.41
CA CYS A 861 21.70 10.06 8.23
C CYS A 861 21.81 9.63 6.76
N VAL A 862 22.80 8.77 6.49
CA VAL A 862 23.11 8.26 5.17
C VAL A 862 22.66 6.81 5.06
N ARG A 863 21.79 6.54 4.07
CA ARG A 863 21.31 5.21 3.74
C ARG A 863 21.75 4.84 2.32
N PRO A 864 22.98 4.31 2.14
CA PRO A 864 23.52 4.01 0.81
C PRO A 864 22.71 2.94 0.07
N ALA A 865 22.74 3.04 -1.25
CA ALA A 865 22.21 2.09 -2.22
C ALA A 865 23.25 1.79 -3.32
N MET A 866 23.18 0.60 -3.92
CA MET A 866 24.11 0.17 -4.96
C MET A 866 23.52 -0.96 -5.82
N TRP A 867 24.11 -1.16 -7.01
CA TRP A 867 23.82 -2.32 -7.85
C TRP A 867 24.91 -3.37 -7.71
N ILE A 868 24.52 -4.59 -7.36
CA ILE A 868 25.39 -5.78 -7.30
C ILE A 868 25.20 -6.57 -8.59
N ASP A 869 26.29 -6.90 -9.25
CA ASP A 869 26.31 -7.75 -10.44
C ASP A 869 26.33 -9.23 -10.04
N LEU A 870 25.19 -9.91 -10.15
CA LEU A 870 25.03 -11.30 -9.70
C LEU A 870 25.82 -12.26 -10.59
N SER A 871 26.18 -11.85 -11.81
CA SER A 871 27.01 -12.68 -12.70
C SER A 871 28.48 -12.77 -12.27
N LYS A 872 28.92 -11.88 -11.39
CA LYS A 872 30.32 -11.81 -10.92
C LYS A 872 30.55 -12.49 -9.57
N VAL A 873 29.52 -13.10 -9.00
CA VAL A 873 29.53 -13.67 -7.64
C VAL A 873 30.20 -15.06 -7.58
N GLN A 874 30.59 -15.61 -8.74
CA GLN A 874 31.23 -16.92 -8.90
C GLN A 874 32.63 -17.05 -8.27
#